data_AF-A0A1Q9EHP2-F1
#
_entry.id   AF-A0A1Q9EHP2-F1
#
_cell.length_a   1.000
_cell.length_b   1.000
_cell.length_c   1.000
_cell.angle_alpha   90.00
_cell.angle_beta   90.00
_cell.angle_gamma   90.00
#
_symmetry.space_group_name_H-M   'P 1'
#
loop_
_entity.id
_entity.type
_entity.pdbx_description
1 polymer ?
#
loop_
_entity_poly.entity_id
_entity_poly.type
_entity_poly.pdbx_seq_one_letter_code
_entity_poly.pdbx_strand_id
1 'polypeptide(L)'
;MPTLCLPVDWGGFGFDYRLAMAIPDMFIKYLKECTDDGWNMGHIVHTLTNRRYMEKVIAYCESHDQAIVGDKTLAFWLMDAEMYTGMSVFTSPQPSMCVDRGLALHKMIRLLVLGLGGEGYLNFMGNEFGHPEWIDFPRPENGWSHHHCRRRWDLAEDELLRYKFFQSFEELMQACENRFGFVNAHHQYVSKKDEMDKVIIFERGDLVFAFNFHPCNSYEGYQIGTHSDEPMRCVLDTDEGRFGGHMRLDYGHGHPFPPLHGLDKRPHSVKLYMPSRTAQVLCRQSRLEGGVHVYVEDSFLGQYDLESADGLKLSLVIQKDGAEEMLDFDFEDGAVHLKDNFDATFDIVTADNCILPCKASKDTRFRIYFPGEYTVAHLGYLRNGRPEGLPEPVQEAPEEPTPVPEPAAQPPPPAAQPTPAAQPPPAAAEPQAEPQASEEAGVDVRDMTRCYSGLHFMDLEALDAALAETHEQVSELEQSKSRLAAFQEHLDACGGDLAKLAESYKTFGLQRDGSEWTYCEWMPYAAAVYLVGDFNGWDTSATPLAQEESLPDIWSCSIPTMPIGSKYKLYVVPEDGDAYYAMPAWATRFTGPNDMKLLDAIVHPVDGAGPGRLEVPPETLQGGLRFYECLPTLTSKESTASPLVETTDLLPRIARNGYTALLLMGLLECKGLPELDVTLILNQLKGAGRSPYASVLMYVSTDGTLEHINVVFRSQSDVQ
;
A
#
# COMPACT_ATOMS: atom_id res chain seq x y z
N MET A 1 17.96 6.50 2.21
CA MET A 1 19.28 6.06 2.69
C MET A 1 19.57 4.67 2.17
N PRO A 2 20.71 4.42 1.48
CA PRO A 2 21.19 3.06 1.16
C PRO A 2 21.44 2.24 2.42
N THR A 3 21.45 0.90 2.32
CA THR A 3 21.79 -0.06 3.40
C THR A 3 20.91 0.00 4.65
N LEU A 4 19.88 0.87 4.65
CA LEU A 4 18.90 0.98 5.72
C LEU A 4 18.28 -0.40 6.00
N CYS A 5 17.90 -1.11 4.93
CA CYS A 5 17.22 -2.39 5.02
C CYS A 5 18.13 -3.61 4.80
N LEU A 6 19.43 -3.49 5.11
CA LEU A 6 20.38 -4.61 5.06
C LEU A 6 20.77 -5.05 6.49
N PRO A 7 21.17 -6.33 6.66
CA PRO A 7 21.64 -6.82 7.96
C PRO A 7 22.82 -6.02 8.52
N VAL A 8 22.88 -5.89 9.85
CA VAL A 8 23.98 -5.22 10.56
C VAL A 8 25.33 -5.87 10.25
N ASP A 9 25.35 -7.21 10.16
CA ASP A 9 26.56 -7.99 9.81
C ASP A 9 27.11 -7.66 8.41
N TRP A 10 26.31 -7.04 7.54
CA TRP A 10 26.70 -6.60 6.19
C TRP A 10 27.02 -5.10 6.14
N GLY A 11 27.04 -4.41 7.28
CA GLY A 11 27.21 -2.95 7.37
C GLY A 11 25.92 -2.16 7.12
N GLY A 12 24.74 -2.80 7.22
CA GLY A 12 23.45 -2.13 7.14
C GLY A 12 22.90 -1.69 8.50
N PHE A 13 21.80 -0.95 8.49
CA PHE A 13 21.14 -0.45 9.72
C PHE A 13 20.22 -1.50 10.38
N GLY A 14 20.02 -2.64 9.72
CA GLY A 14 19.23 -3.75 10.25
C GLY A 14 17.73 -3.52 10.27
N PHE A 15 17.19 -2.59 9.46
CA PHE A 15 15.75 -2.59 9.18
C PHE A 15 15.40 -3.74 8.24
N ASP A 16 14.23 -4.34 8.39
CA ASP A 16 13.80 -5.41 7.48
C ASP A 16 13.16 -4.85 6.20
N TYR A 17 12.45 -3.72 6.34
CA TYR A 17 11.70 -3.08 5.26
C TYR A 17 11.78 -1.55 5.37
N ARG A 18 11.57 -0.88 4.25
CA ARG A 18 11.30 0.57 4.17
C ARG A 18 10.01 0.85 3.42
N LEU A 19 9.40 2.00 3.66
CA LEU A 19 8.23 2.47 2.93
C LEU A 19 8.62 3.00 1.53
N ALA A 20 7.86 2.62 0.51
CA ALA A 20 8.01 3.09 -0.87
C ALA A 20 7.26 4.41 -1.11
N MET A 21 7.67 5.47 -0.40
CA MET A 21 6.96 6.77 -0.35
C MET A 21 6.80 7.48 -1.70
N ALA A 22 7.61 7.15 -2.70
CA ALA A 22 7.50 7.74 -4.02
C ALA A 22 6.28 7.25 -4.82
N ILE A 23 5.67 6.12 -4.44
CA ILE A 23 4.54 5.52 -5.18
C ILE A 23 3.28 6.39 -5.04
N PRO A 24 2.81 6.79 -3.84
CA PRO A 24 1.69 7.71 -3.70
C PRO A 24 1.90 9.03 -4.43
N ASP A 25 3.06 9.68 -4.25
CA ASP A 25 3.39 10.98 -4.87
C ASP A 25 3.24 10.93 -6.40
N MET A 26 3.68 9.82 -7.00
CA MET A 26 3.55 9.63 -8.44
C MET A 26 2.08 9.58 -8.89
N PHE A 27 1.23 8.82 -8.21
CA PHE A 27 -0.18 8.71 -8.59
C PHE A 27 -0.93 10.02 -8.34
N ILE A 28 -0.65 10.72 -7.23
CA ILE A 28 -1.21 12.05 -6.95
C ILE A 28 -0.83 13.01 -8.07
N LYS A 29 0.45 13.05 -8.46
CA LYS A 29 0.92 13.88 -9.58
C LYS A 29 0.17 13.57 -10.87
N TYR A 30 0.04 12.29 -11.23
CA TYR A 30 -0.70 11.89 -12.42
C TYR A 30 -2.18 12.28 -12.38
N LEU A 31 -2.83 12.18 -11.23
CA LEU A 31 -4.24 12.53 -11.06
C LEU A 31 -4.49 14.04 -11.03
N LYS A 32 -3.52 14.80 -10.53
CA LYS A 32 -3.59 16.27 -10.41
C LYS A 32 -3.22 16.99 -11.70
N GLU A 33 -2.18 16.51 -12.39
CA GLU A 33 -1.53 17.28 -13.46
C GLU A 33 -1.70 16.68 -14.86
N CYS A 34 -2.11 15.42 -14.98
CA CYS A 34 -2.13 14.71 -16.25
C CYS A 34 -3.53 14.21 -16.59
N THR A 35 -3.90 14.30 -17.87
CA THR A 35 -5.01 13.50 -18.40
C THR A 35 -4.58 12.03 -18.51
N ASP A 36 -5.54 11.10 -18.55
CA ASP A 36 -5.27 9.65 -18.66
C ASP A 36 -4.37 9.31 -19.87
N ASP A 37 -4.58 9.97 -21.02
CA ASP A 37 -3.76 9.78 -22.22
C ASP A 37 -2.30 10.23 -22.04
N GLY A 38 -2.06 11.13 -21.08
CA GLY A 38 -0.73 11.64 -20.71
C GLY A 38 0.02 10.75 -19.70
N TRP A 39 -0.60 9.68 -19.20
CA TRP A 39 0.07 8.76 -18.28
C TRP A 39 1.19 8.02 -19.00
N ASN A 40 2.39 8.04 -18.41
CA ASN A 40 3.57 7.42 -19.01
C ASN A 40 3.80 6.05 -18.37
N MET A 41 3.56 4.98 -19.13
CA MET A 41 3.61 3.60 -18.65
C MET A 41 5.02 3.24 -18.17
N GLY A 42 6.05 3.74 -18.85
CA GLY A 42 7.45 3.53 -18.51
C GLY A 42 7.87 4.21 -17.22
N HIS A 43 7.38 5.42 -16.94
CA HIS A 43 7.60 6.12 -15.68
C HIS A 43 6.88 5.43 -14.53
N ILE A 44 5.62 5.02 -14.72
CA ILE A 44 4.87 4.24 -13.72
C ILE A 44 5.63 2.96 -13.36
N VAL A 45 6.00 2.16 -14.37
CA VAL A 45 6.80 0.94 -14.15
C VAL A 45 8.13 1.26 -13.50
N HIS A 46 8.82 2.32 -13.94
CA HIS A 46 10.10 2.71 -13.36
C HIS A 46 9.95 3.02 -11.87
N THR A 47 9.01 3.87 -11.47
CA THR A 47 8.81 4.22 -10.05
C THR A 47 8.47 3.01 -9.20
N LEU A 48 7.62 2.09 -9.70
CA LEU A 48 7.26 0.87 -8.99
C LEU A 48 8.41 -0.14 -8.86
N THR A 49 9.36 -0.13 -9.80
CA THR A 49 10.46 -1.11 -9.85
C THR A 49 11.83 -0.54 -9.48
N ASN A 50 11.96 0.79 -9.37
CA ASN A 50 13.21 1.48 -9.02
C ASN A 50 13.50 1.36 -7.53
N ARG A 51 13.91 0.16 -7.15
CA ARG A 51 14.15 -0.27 -5.77
C ARG A 51 15.50 -0.94 -5.70
N ARG A 52 16.15 -0.85 -4.54
CA ARG A 52 17.49 -1.39 -4.35
C ARG A 52 17.40 -2.90 -4.20
N TYR A 53 18.18 -3.62 -5.01
CA TYR A 53 18.27 -5.08 -4.89
C TYR A 53 18.66 -5.48 -3.46
N MET A 54 18.01 -6.51 -2.91
CA MET A 54 18.11 -7.01 -1.52
C MET A 54 17.53 -6.12 -0.41
N GLU A 55 17.12 -4.88 -0.69
CA GLU A 55 16.43 -4.04 0.30
C GLU A 55 14.92 -4.13 0.06
N LYS A 56 14.21 -4.81 0.95
CA LYS A 56 12.77 -5.01 0.81
C LYS A 56 12.01 -3.71 1.05
N VAL A 57 10.91 -3.52 0.32
CA VAL A 57 10.05 -2.35 0.52
C VAL A 57 8.59 -2.73 0.71
N ILE A 58 7.88 -1.90 1.47
CA ILE A 58 6.42 -1.94 1.59
C ILE A 58 5.84 -0.90 0.63
N ALA A 59 5.03 -1.37 -0.31
CA ALA A 59 4.36 -0.54 -1.30
C ALA A 59 2.92 -0.21 -0.87
N TYR A 60 2.45 0.97 -1.23
CA TYR A 60 1.09 1.44 -0.93
C TYR A 60 0.70 2.53 -1.91
N CYS A 61 -0.60 2.67 -2.17
CA CYS A 61 -1.14 3.61 -3.16
C CYS A 61 -1.33 5.02 -2.58
N GLU A 62 -1.65 5.07 -1.29
CA GLU A 62 -1.99 6.26 -0.51
C GLU A 62 -1.81 5.91 0.98
N SER A 63 -1.53 6.89 1.81
CA SER A 63 -1.30 6.73 3.26
C SER A 63 -2.31 7.54 4.08
N HIS A 64 -2.16 7.50 5.41
CA HIS A 64 -2.94 8.33 6.31
C HIS A 64 -2.76 9.84 6.05
N ASP A 65 -1.59 10.29 5.59
CA ASP A 65 -1.34 11.71 5.31
C ASP A 65 -2.29 12.24 4.22
N GLN A 66 -2.47 11.49 3.12
CA GLN A 66 -3.42 11.86 2.05
C GLN A 66 -4.89 11.79 2.49
N ALA A 67 -5.17 11.05 3.56
CA ALA A 67 -6.51 10.93 4.09
C ALA A 67 -6.85 12.06 5.08
N ILE A 68 -5.88 12.85 5.54
CA ILE A 68 -6.09 13.98 6.46
C ILE A 68 -6.49 15.24 5.69
N VAL A 69 -7.26 16.13 6.34
CA VAL A 69 -7.67 17.43 5.83
C VAL A 69 -6.50 18.20 5.21
N GLY A 70 -6.67 18.66 3.98
CA GLY A 70 -5.62 19.35 3.22
C GLY A 70 -5.13 18.57 2.00
N ASP A 71 -5.47 17.28 1.90
CA ASP A 71 -5.23 16.46 0.70
C ASP A 71 -6.48 15.65 0.32
N LYS A 72 -6.40 14.83 -0.74
CA LYS A 72 -7.47 13.97 -1.24
C LYS A 72 -7.02 12.51 -1.29
N THR A 73 -7.91 11.61 -0.89
CA THR A 73 -7.74 10.16 -1.11
C THR A 73 -7.71 9.84 -2.60
N LEU A 74 -7.20 8.67 -2.98
CA LEU A 74 -7.18 8.18 -4.35
C LEU A 74 -8.59 8.17 -4.95
N ALA A 75 -9.58 7.69 -4.19
CA ALA A 75 -10.97 7.69 -4.61
C ALA A 75 -11.51 9.11 -4.86
N PHE A 76 -11.15 10.07 -4.00
CA PHE A 76 -11.60 11.44 -4.13
C PHE A 76 -10.88 12.21 -5.25
N TRP A 77 -9.61 11.91 -5.54
CA TRP A 77 -8.93 12.37 -6.75
C TRP A 77 -9.58 11.85 -8.04
N LEU A 78 -10.08 10.61 -8.01
CA LEU A 78 -10.66 9.97 -9.18
C LEU A 78 -12.10 10.39 -9.49
N MET A 79 -12.90 10.66 -8.46
CA MET A 79 -14.35 10.84 -8.57
C MET A 79 -14.87 12.18 -8.02
N ASP A 80 -14.12 12.83 -7.12
CA ASP A 80 -14.44 14.11 -6.49
C ASP A 80 -15.92 14.20 -6.04
N ALA A 81 -16.59 15.30 -6.31
CA ALA A 81 -17.98 15.55 -5.93
C ALA A 81 -18.98 14.52 -6.49
N GLU A 82 -18.66 13.80 -7.57
CA GLU A 82 -19.52 12.74 -8.10
C GLU A 82 -19.60 11.52 -7.18
N MET A 83 -18.72 11.39 -6.18
CA MET A 83 -18.88 10.36 -5.14
C MET A 83 -20.18 10.52 -4.35
N TYR A 84 -20.67 11.76 -4.17
CA TYR A 84 -21.87 12.01 -3.36
C TYR A 84 -23.18 11.79 -4.12
N THR A 85 -23.14 11.81 -5.44
CA THR A 85 -24.33 11.72 -6.30
C THR A 85 -24.35 10.46 -7.18
N GLY A 86 -23.17 9.93 -7.51
CA GLY A 86 -22.98 8.83 -8.45
C GLY A 86 -22.69 7.47 -7.82
N MET A 87 -22.61 7.36 -6.49
CA MET A 87 -22.28 6.09 -5.81
C MET A 87 -23.48 5.18 -5.52
N SER A 88 -24.70 5.56 -5.90
CA SER A 88 -25.84 4.63 -5.86
C SER A 88 -25.79 3.63 -7.02
N VAL A 89 -26.28 2.41 -6.82
CA VAL A 89 -26.49 1.46 -7.92
C VAL A 89 -27.69 1.82 -8.81
N PHE A 90 -28.59 2.69 -8.33
CA PHE A 90 -29.84 3.07 -9.03
C PHE A 90 -29.76 4.39 -9.80
N THR A 91 -28.61 5.08 -9.81
CA THR A 91 -28.49 6.37 -10.48
C THR A 91 -28.80 6.23 -11.98
N SER A 92 -29.82 6.97 -12.43
CA SER A 92 -30.50 6.88 -13.74
C SER A 92 -30.19 8.10 -14.60
N PRO A 93 -30.32 8.07 -15.95
CA PRO A 93 -30.39 6.93 -16.87
C PRO A 93 -29.05 6.60 -17.57
N GLN A 94 -27.95 7.29 -17.24
CA GLN A 94 -26.61 7.00 -17.76
C GLN A 94 -25.63 6.80 -16.59
N PRO A 95 -24.79 5.76 -16.60
CA PRO A 95 -23.72 5.61 -15.62
C PRO A 95 -22.82 6.86 -15.67
N SER A 96 -22.49 7.42 -14.51
CA SER A 96 -21.45 8.46 -14.44
C SER A 96 -20.15 7.88 -14.98
N MET A 97 -19.65 8.44 -16.09
CA MET A 97 -18.36 8.06 -16.66
C MET A 97 -17.20 8.39 -15.70
N CYS A 98 -17.38 9.38 -14.82
CA CYS A 98 -16.43 9.73 -13.78
C CYS A 98 -16.36 8.62 -12.72
N VAL A 99 -17.51 8.15 -12.22
CA VAL A 99 -17.56 7.04 -11.27
C VAL A 99 -17.12 5.72 -11.91
N ASP A 100 -17.47 5.45 -13.16
CA ASP A 100 -16.99 4.27 -13.89
C ASP A 100 -15.46 4.27 -14.06
N ARG A 101 -14.89 5.42 -14.46
CA ARG A 101 -13.44 5.65 -14.49
C ARG A 101 -12.82 5.44 -13.11
N GLY A 102 -13.42 6.00 -12.06
CA GLY A 102 -12.92 5.90 -10.69
C GLY A 102 -12.94 4.48 -10.16
N LEU A 103 -14.03 3.75 -10.39
CA LEU A 103 -14.14 2.33 -10.06
C LEU A 103 -13.03 1.52 -10.71
N ALA A 104 -12.83 1.70 -12.02
CA ALA A 104 -11.81 0.97 -12.78
C ALA A 104 -10.38 1.31 -12.32
N LEU A 105 -10.01 2.59 -12.33
CA LEU A 105 -8.64 3.01 -12.04
C LEU A 105 -8.24 2.77 -10.59
N HIS A 106 -9.14 2.93 -9.62
CA HIS A 106 -8.83 2.61 -8.22
C HIS A 106 -8.42 1.14 -8.05
N LYS A 107 -9.18 0.20 -8.64
CA LYS A 107 -8.85 -1.23 -8.62
C LYS A 107 -7.52 -1.52 -9.32
N MET A 108 -7.34 -0.96 -10.53
CA MET A 108 -6.13 -1.18 -11.32
C MET A 108 -4.87 -0.64 -10.62
N ILE A 109 -4.92 0.56 -10.04
CA ILE A 109 -3.79 1.16 -9.32
C ILE A 109 -3.41 0.29 -8.12
N ARG A 110 -4.39 -0.15 -7.32
CA ARG A 110 -4.15 -1.03 -6.16
C ARG A 110 -3.52 -2.36 -6.56
N LEU A 111 -4.05 -3.02 -7.59
CA LEU A 111 -3.49 -4.27 -8.10
C LEU A 111 -2.09 -4.11 -8.67
N LEU A 112 -1.83 -3.02 -9.40
CA LEU A 112 -0.52 -2.74 -9.98
C LEU A 112 0.53 -2.52 -8.88
N VAL A 113 0.17 -1.75 -7.84
CA VAL A 113 1.06 -1.49 -6.70
C VAL A 113 1.31 -2.78 -5.90
N LEU A 114 0.29 -3.60 -5.64
CA LEU A 114 0.45 -4.89 -4.98
C LEU A 114 1.35 -5.84 -5.80
N GLY A 115 1.10 -5.95 -7.10
CA GLY A 115 1.80 -6.91 -7.98
C GLY A 115 3.23 -6.51 -8.35
N LEU A 116 3.55 -5.21 -8.40
CA LEU A 116 4.82 -4.71 -8.94
C LEU A 116 5.61 -3.79 -8.00
N GLY A 117 4.98 -3.24 -6.97
CA GLY A 117 5.54 -2.13 -6.18
C GLY A 117 6.49 -2.53 -5.05
N GLY A 118 6.43 -3.77 -4.54
CA GLY A 118 7.09 -4.09 -3.27
C GLY A 118 7.29 -5.58 -2.96
N GLU A 119 7.87 -5.83 -1.79
CA GLU A 119 7.96 -7.12 -1.09
C GLU A 119 7.00 -7.16 0.11
N GLY A 120 6.09 -6.19 0.16
CA GLY A 120 4.97 -6.13 1.09
C GLY A 120 4.02 -5.01 0.65
N TYR A 121 2.84 -5.01 1.23
CA TYR A 121 1.77 -4.08 0.88
C TYR A 121 1.24 -3.39 2.13
N LEU A 122 0.80 -2.15 2.02
CA LEU A 122 0.14 -1.43 3.09
C LEU A 122 -1.14 -0.76 2.58
N ASN A 123 -2.17 -0.81 3.41
CA ASN A 123 -3.41 -0.09 3.21
C ASN A 123 -3.80 0.65 4.49
N PHE A 124 -4.18 1.92 4.33
CA PHE A 124 -4.74 2.71 5.42
C PHE A 124 -6.26 2.53 5.52
N MET A 125 -6.77 2.41 6.75
CA MET A 125 -8.16 2.08 7.05
C MET A 125 -9.20 2.93 6.29
N GLY A 126 -10.06 2.26 5.53
CA GLY A 126 -11.12 2.86 4.72
C GLY A 126 -10.77 3.00 3.23
N ASN A 127 -9.48 3.08 2.89
CA ASN A 127 -9.06 3.29 1.51
C ASN A 127 -9.31 2.03 0.65
N GLU A 128 -9.38 0.85 1.26
CA GLU A 128 -9.71 -0.41 0.59
C GLU A 128 -11.10 -0.42 -0.06
N PHE A 129 -12.04 0.38 0.45
CA PHE A 129 -13.35 0.56 -0.20
C PHE A 129 -13.55 1.95 -0.77
N GLY A 130 -12.48 2.74 -0.96
CA GLY A 130 -12.57 4.09 -1.48
C GLY A 130 -13.44 5.01 -0.61
N HIS A 131 -13.19 5.03 0.72
CA HIS A 131 -13.92 5.87 1.65
C HIS A 131 -13.95 7.34 1.16
N PRO A 132 -15.14 8.00 1.13
CA PRO A 132 -15.27 9.38 0.66
C PRO A 132 -14.74 10.39 1.68
N GLU A 133 -14.82 11.68 1.38
CA GLU A 133 -14.43 12.75 2.29
C GLU A 133 -12.93 12.67 2.70
N TRP A 134 -12.60 13.23 3.85
CA TRP A 134 -11.27 13.25 4.47
C TRP A 134 -11.41 13.03 5.99
N ILE A 135 -10.28 12.91 6.67
CA ILE A 135 -10.15 12.86 8.13
C ILE A 135 -9.84 14.27 8.61
N ASP A 136 -10.64 14.79 9.53
CA ASP A 136 -10.33 16.03 10.25
C ASP A 136 -10.54 15.79 11.74
N PHE A 137 -9.45 15.90 12.51
CA PHE A 137 -9.50 15.73 13.95
C PHE A 137 -10.12 16.97 14.62
N PRO A 138 -10.80 16.82 15.77
CA PRO A 138 -11.34 17.95 16.51
C PRO A 138 -10.24 18.96 16.87
N ARG A 139 -10.39 20.21 16.41
CA ARG A 139 -9.45 21.31 16.65
C ARG A 139 -10.18 22.66 16.71
N PRO A 140 -9.58 23.71 17.29
CA PRO A 140 -10.23 25.01 17.38
C PRO A 140 -10.77 25.53 16.04
N GLU A 141 -10.05 25.30 14.94
CA GLU A 141 -10.38 25.80 13.59
C GLU A 141 -11.64 25.17 13.01
N ASN A 142 -11.99 23.94 13.41
CA ASN A 142 -13.23 23.27 13.00
C ASN A 142 -14.29 23.25 14.11
N GLY A 143 -14.12 24.08 15.14
CA GLY A 143 -15.06 24.17 16.26
C GLY A 143 -15.13 22.89 17.10
N TRP A 144 -14.03 22.13 17.19
CA TRP A 144 -13.96 20.82 17.85
C TRP A 144 -14.92 19.79 17.24
N SER A 145 -15.11 19.86 15.91
CA SER A 145 -16.00 18.96 15.20
C SER A 145 -15.43 17.54 15.16
N HIS A 146 -16.27 16.56 15.50
CA HIS A 146 -15.99 15.14 15.31
C HIS A 146 -16.56 14.60 13.99
N HIS A 147 -17.13 15.46 13.14
CA HIS A 147 -17.89 15.03 11.98
C HIS A 147 -17.09 14.20 10.98
N HIS A 148 -15.81 14.55 10.75
CA HIS A 148 -14.91 13.85 9.84
C HIS A 148 -13.87 12.97 10.57
N CYS A 149 -13.91 12.94 11.91
CA CYS A 149 -13.07 12.09 12.74
C CYS A 149 -13.72 10.70 12.93
N ARG A 150 -14.07 10.04 11.83
CA ARG A 150 -14.82 8.76 11.81
C ARG A 150 -14.50 7.91 10.58
N ARG A 151 -15.01 6.68 10.56
CA ARG A 151 -15.09 5.82 9.37
C ARG A 151 -16.51 5.35 9.13
N ARG A 152 -16.96 5.41 7.88
CA ARG A 152 -18.29 4.97 7.44
C ARG A 152 -18.22 3.58 6.83
N TRP A 153 -18.05 2.58 7.69
CA TRP A 153 -18.04 1.17 7.30
C TRP A 153 -19.36 0.76 6.63
N ASP A 154 -20.46 1.40 7.04
CA ASP A 154 -21.80 1.20 6.48
C ASP A 154 -21.86 1.42 4.96
N LEU A 155 -20.99 2.28 4.40
CA LEU A 155 -20.96 2.53 2.95
C LEU A 155 -20.55 1.29 2.15
N ALA A 156 -19.55 0.56 2.62
CA ALA A 156 -19.12 -0.70 2.01
C ALA A 156 -20.14 -1.84 2.27
N GLU A 157 -20.96 -1.69 3.30
CA GLU A 157 -21.97 -2.67 3.71
C GLU A 157 -23.33 -2.45 3.02
N ASP A 158 -23.58 -1.28 2.45
CA ASP A 158 -24.85 -1.02 1.77
C ASP A 158 -24.86 -1.61 0.35
N GLU A 159 -25.72 -2.61 0.12
CA GLU A 159 -25.91 -3.25 -1.18
C GLU A 159 -26.46 -2.30 -2.26
N LEU A 160 -26.99 -1.15 -1.87
CA LEU A 160 -27.52 -0.13 -2.76
C LEU A 160 -26.45 0.89 -3.18
N LEU A 161 -25.22 0.77 -2.67
CA LEU A 161 -24.09 1.63 -2.99
C LEU A 161 -22.96 0.88 -3.71
N ARG A 162 -22.14 1.63 -4.44
CA ARG A 162 -21.03 1.13 -5.25
C ARG A 162 -19.74 0.88 -4.46
N TYR A 163 -19.63 1.33 -3.21
CA TYR A 163 -18.45 1.08 -2.37
C TYR A 163 -18.20 -0.42 -2.13
N LYS A 164 -19.26 -1.23 -2.13
CA LYS A 164 -19.17 -2.69 -2.05
C LYS A 164 -18.32 -3.30 -3.17
N PHE A 165 -18.26 -2.66 -4.34
CA PHE A 165 -17.47 -3.15 -5.47
C PHE A 165 -15.96 -3.06 -5.21
N PHE A 166 -15.53 -1.99 -4.53
CA PHE A 166 -14.14 -1.86 -4.08
C PHE A 166 -13.81 -2.90 -3.00
N GLN A 167 -14.71 -3.07 -2.03
CA GLN A 167 -14.57 -4.06 -0.96
C GLN A 167 -14.45 -5.50 -1.51
N SER A 168 -15.35 -5.91 -2.41
CA SER A 168 -15.29 -7.23 -3.04
C SER A 168 -14.01 -7.43 -3.85
N PHE A 169 -13.54 -6.38 -4.54
CA PHE A 169 -12.29 -6.43 -5.28
C PHE A 169 -11.08 -6.62 -4.37
N GLU A 170 -11.02 -5.87 -3.27
CA GLU A 170 -9.95 -6.01 -2.28
C GLU A 170 -9.89 -7.45 -1.73
N GLU A 171 -11.03 -8.05 -1.39
CA GLU A 171 -11.11 -9.42 -0.88
C GLU A 171 -10.49 -10.43 -1.87
N LEU A 172 -10.85 -10.35 -3.16
CA LEU A 172 -10.24 -11.24 -4.18
C LEU A 172 -8.75 -10.93 -4.41
N MET A 173 -8.38 -9.65 -4.47
CA MET A 173 -7.00 -9.23 -4.71
C MET A 173 -6.08 -9.81 -3.63
N GLN A 174 -6.48 -9.74 -2.37
CA GLN A 174 -5.73 -10.27 -1.25
C GLN A 174 -5.80 -11.81 -1.18
N ALA A 175 -6.94 -12.42 -1.52
CA ALA A 175 -7.04 -13.87 -1.68
C ALA A 175 -6.10 -14.42 -2.77
N CYS A 176 -5.93 -13.69 -3.87
CA CYS A 176 -4.99 -14.02 -4.94
C CYS A 176 -3.55 -14.02 -4.43
N GLU A 177 -3.14 -12.99 -3.69
CA GLU A 177 -1.81 -12.98 -3.05
C GLU A 177 -1.66 -14.10 -2.00
N ASN A 178 -2.69 -14.37 -1.18
CA ASN A 178 -2.67 -15.48 -0.23
C ASN A 178 -2.49 -16.85 -0.92
N ARG A 179 -3.06 -17.03 -2.11
CA ARG A 179 -2.97 -18.28 -2.87
C ARG A 179 -1.65 -18.42 -3.61
N PHE A 180 -1.16 -17.35 -4.24
CA PHE A 180 -0.05 -17.42 -5.19
C PHE A 180 1.27 -16.84 -4.66
N GLY A 181 1.25 -16.06 -3.56
CA GLY A 181 2.44 -15.55 -2.88
C GLY A 181 3.37 -14.71 -3.76
N PHE A 182 2.81 -13.95 -4.70
CA PHE A 182 3.58 -13.23 -5.72
C PHE A 182 4.31 -12.00 -5.16
N VAL A 183 3.82 -11.36 -4.09
CA VAL A 183 4.48 -10.19 -3.48
C VAL A 183 5.89 -10.52 -3.02
N ASN A 184 6.14 -11.73 -2.50
CA ASN A 184 7.48 -12.17 -2.09
C ASN A 184 8.23 -13.01 -3.13
N ALA A 185 7.66 -13.20 -4.33
CA ALA A 185 8.28 -14.02 -5.34
C ALA A 185 9.58 -13.38 -5.87
N HIS A 186 10.63 -14.19 -5.99
CA HIS A 186 11.89 -13.76 -6.58
C HIS A 186 11.77 -13.40 -8.07
N HIS A 187 10.87 -14.08 -8.79
CA HIS A 187 10.64 -13.81 -10.20
C HIS A 187 9.81 -12.53 -10.36
N GLN A 188 10.41 -11.52 -11.00
CA GLN A 188 9.72 -10.35 -11.50
C GLN A 188 10.27 -10.01 -12.88
N TYR A 189 9.40 -9.84 -13.88
CA TYR A 189 9.82 -9.48 -15.23
C TYR A 189 8.77 -8.63 -15.93
N VAL A 190 9.10 -7.40 -16.30
CA VAL A 190 8.20 -6.55 -17.11
C VAL A 190 8.46 -6.81 -18.59
N SER A 191 7.50 -7.46 -19.26
CA SER A 191 7.62 -7.78 -20.69
C SER A 191 7.18 -6.63 -21.59
N LYS A 192 6.21 -5.81 -21.16
CA LYS A 192 5.69 -4.69 -21.96
C LYS A 192 5.32 -3.49 -21.09
N LYS A 193 5.62 -2.30 -21.62
CA LYS A 193 5.23 -0.98 -21.11
C LYS A 193 4.98 -0.07 -22.32
N ASP A 194 3.85 -0.28 -22.97
CA ASP A 194 3.50 0.36 -24.24
C ASP A 194 2.84 1.71 -24.00
N GLU A 195 3.48 2.79 -24.46
CA GLU A 195 2.98 4.15 -24.27
C GLU A 195 1.81 4.50 -25.19
N MET A 196 1.71 3.86 -26.36
CA MET A 196 0.65 4.15 -27.32
C MET A 196 -0.62 3.41 -26.93
N ASP A 197 -0.48 2.12 -26.65
CA ASP A 197 -1.59 1.28 -26.23
C ASP A 197 -1.96 1.49 -24.75
N LYS A 198 -1.11 2.18 -23.98
CA LYS A 198 -1.25 2.34 -22.52
C LYS A 198 -1.34 0.99 -21.81
N VAL A 199 -0.52 0.03 -22.26
CA VAL A 199 -0.54 -1.36 -21.76
C VAL A 199 0.71 -1.64 -20.93
N ILE A 200 0.52 -2.24 -19.75
CA ILE A 200 1.59 -2.76 -18.90
C ILE A 200 1.39 -4.26 -18.74
N ILE A 201 2.41 -5.05 -19.12
CA ILE A 201 2.44 -6.51 -18.94
C ILE A 201 3.68 -6.87 -18.12
N PHE A 202 3.49 -7.66 -17.06
CA PHE A 202 4.60 -8.21 -16.29
C PHE A 202 4.27 -9.57 -15.70
N GLU A 203 5.32 -10.30 -15.32
CA GLU A 203 5.27 -11.53 -14.55
C GLU A 203 5.75 -11.24 -13.13
N ARG A 204 5.05 -11.81 -12.14
CA ARG A 204 5.48 -11.85 -10.75
C ARG A 204 5.12 -13.22 -10.17
N GLY A 205 6.12 -13.98 -9.73
CA GLY A 205 5.95 -15.40 -9.37
C GLY A 205 5.49 -16.23 -10.56
N ASP A 206 4.45 -17.05 -10.36
CA ASP A 206 3.84 -17.89 -11.41
C ASP A 206 2.74 -17.17 -12.21
N LEU A 207 2.52 -15.88 -11.95
CA LEU A 207 1.41 -15.11 -12.52
C LEU A 207 1.88 -14.15 -13.61
N VAL A 208 1.01 -13.97 -14.62
CA VAL A 208 1.14 -12.92 -15.65
C VAL A 208 0.05 -11.89 -15.40
N PHE A 209 0.45 -10.63 -15.25
CA PHE A 209 -0.44 -9.50 -15.06
C PHE A 209 -0.53 -8.69 -16.35
N ALA A 210 -1.75 -8.37 -16.76
CA ALA A 210 -2.03 -7.59 -17.96
C ALA A 210 -2.93 -6.40 -17.62
N PHE A 211 -2.45 -5.18 -17.86
CA PHE A 211 -3.19 -3.95 -17.60
C PHE A 211 -3.39 -3.17 -18.90
N ASN A 212 -4.62 -2.72 -19.15
CA ASN A 212 -4.96 -1.74 -20.18
C ASN A 212 -5.40 -0.44 -19.52
N PHE A 213 -4.49 0.54 -19.42
CA PHE A 213 -4.76 1.89 -18.91
C PHE A 213 -5.31 2.85 -19.96
N HIS A 214 -5.52 2.40 -21.22
CA HIS A 214 -6.06 3.26 -22.25
C HIS A 214 -7.45 3.76 -21.82
N PRO A 215 -7.79 5.06 -21.96
CA PRO A 215 -9.09 5.56 -21.52
C PRO A 215 -10.27 5.08 -22.36
N CYS A 216 -10.06 4.81 -23.65
CA CYS A 216 -11.12 4.44 -24.60
C CYS A 216 -10.90 3.12 -25.37
N ASN A 217 -9.65 2.73 -25.67
CA ASN A 217 -9.39 1.61 -26.59
C ASN A 217 -9.46 0.26 -25.88
N SER A 218 -10.15 -0.67 -26.53
CA SER A 218 -10.21 -2.08 -26.16
C SER A 218 -9.52 -2.90 -27.24
N TYR A 219 -8.78 -3.93 -26.85
CA TYR A 219 -7.94 -4.70 -27.76
C TYR A 219 -8.39 -6.15 -27.86
N GLU A 220 -8.83 -6.57 -29.04
CA GLU A 220 -9.15 -7.97 -29.32
C GLU A 220 -7.91 -8.74 -29.77
N GLY A 221 -7.66 -9.90 -29.14
CA GLY A 221 -6.54 -10.77 -29.51
C GLY A 221 -5.17 -10.14 -29.26
N TYR A 222 -5.07 -9.23 -28.28
CA TYR A 222 -3.82 -8.59 -27.88
C TYR A 222 -2.84 -9.67 -27.37
N GLN A 223 -1.69 -9.78 -28.02
CA GLN A 223 -0.74 -10.85 -27.73
C GLN A 223 0.28 -10.37 -26.69
N ILE A 224 0.45 -11.14 -25.62
CA ILE A 224 1.33 -10.81 -24.50
C ILE A 224 2.35 -11.94 -24.28
N GLY A 225 3.61 -11.59 -24.00
CA GLY A 225 4.67 -12.58 -23.74
C GLY A 225 4.54 -13.23 -22.35
N THR A 226 4.84 -14.52 -22.25
CA THR A 226 4.88 -15.30 -21.01
C THR A 226 6.01 -16.34 -21.02
N HIS A 227 6.53 -16.70 -19.85
CA HIS A 227 7.45 -17.82 -19.68
C HIS A 227 6.81 -19.18 -19.94
N SER A 228 5.50 -19.27 -19.71
CA SER A 228 4.76 -20.53 -19.62
C SER A 228 4.51 -21.13 -21.01
N ASP A 229 4.80 -22.41 -21.16
CA ASP A 229 4.48 -23.23 -22.34
C ASP A 229 3.18 -24.04 -22.18
N GLU A 230 2.47 -23.87 -21.06
CA GLU A 230 1.17 -24.49 -20.79
C GLU A 230 0.00 -23.50 -20.98
N PRO A 231 -1.23 -24.00 -21.21
CA PRO A 231 -2.42 -23.17 -21.24
C PRO A 231 -2.60 -22.39 -19.93
N MET A 232 -3.08 -21.15 -20.03
CA MET A 232 -3.26 -20.26 -18.89
C MET A 232 -4.75 -20.00 -18.63
N ARG A 233 -5.14 -19.71 -17.38
CA ARG A 233 -6.48 -19.25 -17.03
C ARG A 233 -6.43 -17.93 -16.30
N CYS A 234 -7.48 -17.13 -16.45
CA CYS A 234 -7.63 -15.91 -15.67
C CYS A 234 -8.12 -16.25 -14.26
N VAL A 235 -7.44 -15.71 -13.27
CA VAL A 235 -7.73 -15.89 -11.85
C VAL A 235 -8.28 -14.62 -11.20
N LEU A 236 -8.12 -13.48 -11.85
CA LEU A 236 -8.70 -12.21 -11.40
C LEU A 236 -8.92 -11.33 -12.63
N ASP A 237 -10.17 -10.92 -12.86
CA ASP A 237 -10.53 -9.91 -13.84
C ASP A 237 -11.23 -8.73 -13.15
N THR A 238 -10.62 -7.55 -13.26
CA THR A 238 -11.20 -6.32 -12.69
C THR A 238 -12.53 -5.92 -13.34
N ASP A 239 -12.85 -6.42 -14.55
CA ASP A 239 -14.07 -6.10 -15.27
C ASP A 239 -15.29 -6.94 -14.84
N GLU A 240 -15.11 -7.89 -13.91
CA GLU A 240 -16.23 -8.69 -13.40
C GLU A 240 -17.31 -7.80 -12.75
N GLY A 241 -18.58 -8.18 -12.94
CA GLY A 241 -19.73 -7.42 -12.44
C GLY A 241 -19.77 -7.28 -10.91
N ARG A 242 -19.22 -8.26 -10.17
CA ARG A 242 -19.09 -8.19 -8.69
C ARG A 242 -18.13 -7.10 -8.22
N PHE A 243 -17.31 -6.56 -9.13
CA PHE A 243 -16.43 -5.42 -8.88
C PHE A 243 -16.95 -4.14 -9.54
N GLY A 244 -18.20 -4.11 -10.00
CA GLY A 244 -18.77 -2.97 -10.72
C GLY A 244 -18.15 -2.74 -12.10
N GLY A 245 -17.52 -3.77 -12.68
CA GLY A 245 -17.08 -3.75 -14.08
C GLY A 245 -18.21 -4.09 -15.05
N HIS A 246 -17.89 -4.13 -16.34
CA HIS A 246 -18.88 -4.28 -17.42
C HIS A 246 -19.18 -5.74 -17.77
N MET A 247 -18.55 -6.71 -17.10
CA MET A 247 -18.73 -8.16 -17.31
C MET A 247 -18.59 -8.54 -18.80
N ARG A 248 -17.56 -8.03 -19.46
CA ARG A 248 -17.33 -8.29 -20.90
C ARG A 248 -16.67 -9.64 -21.18
N LEU A 249 -16.26 -10.34 -20.13
CA LEU A 249 -15.57 -11.62 -20.15
C LEU A 249 -16.34 -12.61 -19.27
N ASP A 250 -16.39 -13.88 -19.68
CA ASP A 250 -16.92 -14.95 -18.83
C ASP A 250 -16.02 -15.16 -17.61
N TYR A 251 -16.61 -15.52 -16.47
CA TYR A 251 -15.86 -15.79 -15.24
C TYR A 251 -14.73 -16.81 -15.45
N GLY A 252 -13.53 -16.47 -15.01
CA GLY A 252 -12.30 -17.28 -15.19
C GLY A 252 -11.85 -17.44 -16.65
N HIS A 253 -12.53 -16.78 -17.59
CA HIS A 253 -12.54 -17.03 -19.03
C HIS A 253 -12.89 -18.49 -19.32
N GLY A 254 -14.10 -18.75 -19.82
CA GLY A 254 -14.69 -20.10 -19.93
C GLY A 254 -13.81 -21.17 -20.60
N HIS A 255 -12.75 -20.77 -21.32
CA HIS A 255 -11.70 -21.65 -21.82
C HIS A 255 -10.29 -21.13 -21.48
N PRO A 256 -9.31 -22.04 -21.25
CA PRO A 256 -7.93 -21.65 -21.04
C PRO A 256 -7.32 -21.05 -22.32
N PHE A 257 -6.41 -20.09 -22.14
CA PHE A 257 -5.64 -19.45 -23.19
C PHE A 257 -4.49 -20.35 -23.64
N PRO A 258 -4.48 -20.83 -24.89
CA PRO A 258 -3.41 -21.70 -25.36
C PRO A 258 -2.10 -20.92 -25.57
N PRO A 259 -0.95 -21.56 -25.30
CA PRO A 259 0.36 -20.97 -25.53
C PRO A 259 0.65 -20.82 -27.02
N LEU A 260 1.37 -19.77 -27.39
CA LEU A 260 1.81 -19.42 -28.74
C LEU A 260 3.34 -19.23 -28.78
N HIS A 261 3.88 -18.85 -29.94
CA HIS A 261 5.30 -18.57 -30.13
C HIS A 261 5.78 -17.38 -29.29
N GLY A 262 7.09 -17.29 -29.05
CA GLY A 262 7.68 -16.24 -28.22
C GLY A 262 7.44 -14.81 -28.72
N LEU A 263 7.25 -13.90 -27.77
CA LEU A 263 7.03 -12.46 -27.97
C LEU A 263 7.68 -11.68 -26.81
N ASP A 264 8.07 -10.41 -27.03
CA ASP A 264 8.56 -9.50 -25.97
C ASP A 264 9.72 -10.07 -25.11
N LYS A 265 10.64 -10.81 -25.77
CA LYS A 265 11.76 -11.54 -25.12
C LYS A 265 11.32 -12.63 -24.13
N ARG A 266 10.12 -13.15 -24.31
CA ARG A 266 9.60 -14.33 -23.61
C ARG A 266 9.54 -15.52 -24.59
N PRO A 267 9.72 -16.76 -24.10
CA PRO A 267 9.72 -17.95 -24.95
C PRO A 267 8.35 -18.27 -25.55
N HIS A 268 7.27 -17.85 -24.89
CA HIS A 268 5.89 -18.08 -25.31
C HIS A 268 5.06 -16.80 -25.23
N SER A 269 3.81 -16.87 -25.68
CA SER A 269 2.84 -15.80 -25.57
C SER A 269 1.40 -16.34 -25.51
N VAL A 270 0.45 -15.50 -25.11
CA VAL A 270 -0.99 -15.80 -25.15
C VAL A 270 -1.74 -14.59 -25.73
N LYS A 271 -2.95 -14.81 -26.26
CA LYS A 271 -3.82 -13.74 -26.76
C LYS A 271 -4.97 -13.48 -25.82
N LEU A 272 -5.19 -12.21 -25.48
CA LEU A 272 -6.25 -11.76 -24.60
C LEU A 272 -7.20 -10.81 -25.34
N TYR A 273 -8.44 -10.75 -24.87
CA TYR A 273 -9.26 -9.56 -25.05
C TYR A 273 -8.99 -8.64 -23.86
N MET A 274 -8.52 -7.42 -24.10
CA MET A 274 -8.16 -6.44 -23.07
C MET A 274 -9.04 -5.20 -23.21
N PRO A 275 -10.19 -5.15 -22.53
CA PRO A 275 -11.04 -3.97 -22.57
C PRO A 275 -10.37 -2.72 -21.97
N SER A 276 -10.82 -1.54 -22.40
CA SER A 276 -10.39 -0.25 -21.85
C SER A 276 -10.55 -0.20 -20.32
N ARG A 277 -9.53 0.31 -19.63
CA ARG A 277 -9.44 0.42 -18.15
C ARG A 277 -9.74 -0.89 -17.43
N THR A 278 -9.02 -1.94 -17.79
CA THR A 278 -9.11 -3.24 -17.10
C THR A 278 -7.75 -3.82 -16.81
N ALA A 279 -7.71 -4.71 -15.82
CA ALA A 279 -6.60 -5.60 -15.55
C ALA A 279 -7.07 -7.05 -15.41
N GLN A 280 -6.25 -7.96 -15.92
CA GLN A 280 -6.42 -9.40 -15.82
C GLN A 280 -5.15 -10.02 -15.22
N VAL A 281 -5.31 -11.03 -14.37
CA VAL A 281 -4.22 -11.83 -13.81
C VAL A 281 -4.40 -13.26 -14.26
N LEU A 282 -3.38 -13.82 -14.91
CA LEU A 282 -3.38 -15.17 -15.41
C LEU A 282 -2.46 -16.05 -14.61
N CYS A 283 -2.83 -17.32 -14.47
CA CYS A 283 -1.94 -18.36 -13.98
C CYS A 283 -1.95 -19.56 -14.94
N ARG A 284 -0.94 -20.41 -14.77
CA ARG A 284 -0.80 -21.72 -15.38
C ARG A 284 -2.01 -22.62 -15.04
N GLN A 285 -2.65 -23.23 -16.02
CA GLN A 285 -3.84 -24.07 -15.82
C GLN A 285 -3.56 -25.20 -14.81
N SER A 286 -2.36 -25.78 -14.85
CA SER A 286 -1.94 -26.84 -13.92
C SER A 286 -2.00 -26.42 -12.45
N ARG A 287 -1.91 -25.12 -12.16
CA ARG A 287 -2.00 -24.56 -10.78
C ARG A 287 -3.42 -24.57 -10.23
N LEU A 288 -4.40 -24.86 -11.07
CA LEU A 288 -5.82 -24.84 -10.77
C LEU A 288 -6.46 -26.23 -10.85
N GLU A 289 -5.67 -27.25 -11.14
CA GLU A 289 -6.11 -28.65 -11.12
C GLU A 289 -6.32 -29.13 -9.68
N GLY A 290 -7.26 -30.07 -9.50
CA GLY A 290 -7.58 -30.67 -8.20
C GLY A 290 -8.90 -30.23 -7.58
N GLY A 291 -9.59 -29.23 -8.15
CA GLY A 291 -10.87 -28.76 -7.63
C GLY A 291 -10.75 -28.11 -6.25
N VAL A 292 -11.85 -28.03 -5.52
CA VAL A 292 -11.93 -27.44 -4.18
C VAL A 292 -12.16 -28.54 -3.16
N HIS A 293 -11.28 -28.64 -2.16
CA HIS A 293 -11.46 -29.51 -1.01
C HIS A 293 -11.77 -28.65 0.22
N VAL A 294 -12.93 -28.85 0.84
CA VAL A 294 -13.34 -28.14 2.06
C VAL A 294 -13.30 -29.09 3.24
N TYR A 295 -12.44 -28.80 4.21
CA TYR A 295 -12.31 -29.52 5.48
C TYR A 295 -13.00 -28.74 6.61
N VAL A 296 -13.43 -29.43 7.65
CA VAL A 296 -13.96 -28.82 8.88
C VAL A 296 -13.09 -29.21 10.06
N GLU A 297 -12.65 -28.23 10.84
CA GLU A 297 -11.82 -28.45 12.03
C GLU A 297 -12.68 -28.79 13.27
N ASP A 298 -12.15 -29.61 14.17
CA ASP A 298 -12.75 -29.90 15.48
C ASP A 298 -13.09 -28.63 16.27
N SER A 299 -12.30 -27.57 16.10
CA SER A 299 -12.52 -26.27 16.75
C SER A 299 -13.85 -25.62 16.30
N PHE A 300 -14.21 -25.77 15.03
CA PHE A 300 -15.48 -25.28 14.48
C PHE A 300 -16.64 -26.14 14.96
N LEU A 301 -16.48 -27.47 14.90
CA LEU A 301 -17.50 -28.42 15.37
C LEU A 301 -17.86 -28.18 16.84
N GLY A 302 -16.83 -27.99 17.69
CA GLY A 302 -17.01 -27.72 19.11
C GLY A 302 -17.77 -26.43 19.43
N GLN A 303 -17.82 -25.44 18.53
CA GLN A 303 -18.62 -24.23 18.76
C GLN A 303 -20.12 -24.43 18.59
N TYR A 304 -20.52 -25.42 17.81
CA TYR A 304 -21.91 -25.75 17.55
C TYR A 304 -22.34 -27.03 18.29
N ASP A 305 -21.58 -27.43 19.32
CA ASP A 305 -21.78 -28.65 20.10
C ASP A 305 -21.86 -29.92 19.22
N LEU A 306 -21.08 -29.96 18.13
CA LEU A 306 -21.01 -31.10 17.21
C LEU A 306 -19.79 -31.97 17.52
N GLU A 307 -19.98 -33.29 17.55
CA GLU A 307 -18.89 -34.26 17.80
C GLU A 307 -18.12 -34.65 16.53
N SER A 308 -18.73 -34.49 15.34
CA SER A 308 -18.11 -34.80 14.05
C SER A 308 -18.80 -34.02 12.91
N ALA A 309 -18.22 -34.07 11.71
CA ALA A 309 -18.84 -33.53 10.49
C ALA A 309 -19.96 -34.45 9.93
N ASP A 310 -20.18 -35.63 10.52
CA ASP A 310 -21.19 -36.57 10.04
C ASP A 310 -22.60 -35.95 10.11
N GLY A 311 -23.29 -35.95 8.97
CA GLY A 311 -24.63 -35.34 8.86
C GLY A 311 -24.62 -33.83 8.62
N LEU A 312 -23.45 -33.20 8.52
CA LEU A 312 -23.32 -31.88 7.90
C LEU A 312 -23.37 -32.00 6.38
N LYS A 313 -23.84 -30.93 5.73
CA LYS A 313 -23.76 -30.78 4.28
C LYS A 313 -23.17 -29.42 3.92
N LEU A 314 -22.44 -29.39 2.83
CA LEU A 314 -22.05 -28.17 2.14
C LEU A 314 -23.13 -27.86 1.10
N SER A 315 -23.87 -26.78 1.29
CA SER A 315 -24.88 -26.32 0.33
C SER A 315 -24.29 -25.19 -0.51
N LEU A 316 -23.97 -25.51 -1.76
CA LEU A 316 -23.41 -24.58 -2.73
C LEU A 316 -24.53 -23.81 -3.41
N VAL A 317 -24.47 -22.48 -3.36
CA VAL A 317 -25.39 -21.62 -4.12
C VAL A 317 -24.71 -21.21 -5.41
N ILE A 318 -25.16 -21.75 -6.54
CA ILE A 318 -24.69 -21.37 -7.86
C ILE A 318 -25.75 -20.56 -8.61
N GLN A 319 -25.29 -19.56 -9.35
CA GLN A 319 -26.14 -18.82 -10.29
C GLN A 319 -26.04 -19.50 -11.65
N LYS A 320 -27.13 -20.12 -12.11
CA LYS A 320 -27.18 -20.80 -13.41
C LYS A 320 -28.42 -20.35 -14.18
N ASP A 321 -28.21 -19.87 -15.41
CA ASP A 321 -29.27 -19.35 -16.28
C ASP A 321 -30.15 -18.25 -15.65
N GLY A 322 -29.58 -17.48 -14.72
CA GLY A 322 -30.29 -16.41 -13.99
C GLY A 322 -31.19 -16.89 -12.85
N ALA A 323 -31.06 -18.14 -12.40
CA ALA A 323 -31.72 -18.69 -11.22
C ALA A 323 -30.69 -19.27 -10.24
N GLU A 324 -30.99 -19.19 -8.94
CA GLU A 324 -30.21 -19.87 -7.90
C GLU A 324 -30.54 -21.37 -7.90
N GLU A 325 -29.53 -22.19 -8.11
CA GLU A 325 -29.58 -23.65 -7.91
C GLU A 325 -28.76 -23.96 -6.64
N MET A 326 -29.35 -24.74 -5.72
CA MET A 326 -28.66 -25.26 -4.54
C MET A 326 -28.19 -26.68 -4.81
N LEU A 327 -26.90 -26.92 -4.59
CA LEU A 327 -26.28 -28.24 -4.67
C LEU A 327 -25.75 -28.62 -3.30
N ASP A 328 -26.26 -29.72 -2.75
CA ASP A 328 -25.80 -30.22 -1.45
C ASP A 328 -24.77 -31.33 -1.63
N PHE A 329 -23.70 -31.25 -0.84
CA PHE A 329 -22.63 -32.24 -0.78
C PHE A 329 -22.48 -32.71 0.65
N ASP A 330 -22.52 -34.02 0.88
CA ASP A 330 -22.29 -34.60 2.20
C ASP A 330 -20.78 -34.57 2.52
N PHE A 331 -20.44 -34.30 3.77
CA PHE A 331 -19.06 -34.44 4.23
C PHE A 331 -18.69 -35.92 4.34
N GLU A 332 -17.66 -36.35 3.61
CA GLU A 332 -17.08 -37.69 3.66
C GLU A 332 -15.66 -37.59 4.23
N ASP A 333 -15.34 -38.37 5.27
CA ASP A 333 -14.05 -38.31 5.98
C ASP A 333 -13.65 -36.88 6.44
N GLY A 334 -14.64 -36.07 6.83
CA GLY A 334 -14.45 -34.70 7.29
C GLY A 334 -14.21 -33.67 6.17
N ALA A 335 -14.43 -34.04 4.91
CA ALA A 335 -14.21 -33.16 3.77
C ALA A 335 -15.31 -33.22 2.70
N VAL A 336 -15.39 -32.18 1.88
CA VAL A 336 -16.17 -32.14 0.63
C VAL A 336 -15.24 -31.83 -0.54
N HIS A 337 -15.36 -32.58 -1.63
CA HIS A 337 -14.62 -32.34 -2.89
C HIS A 337 -15.54 -31.81 -4.00
N LEU A 338 -15.22 -30.63 -4.52
CA LEU A 338 -15.89 -30.02 -5.67
C LEU A 338 -14.94 -30.02 -6.86
N LYS A 339 -15.30 -30.70 -7.96
CA LYS A 339 -14.37 -30.95 -9.08
C LYS A 339 -13.93 -29.70 -9.84
N ASP A 340 -14.79 -28.68 -9.97
CA ASP A 340 -14.50 -27.46 -10.73
C ASP A 340 -15.24 -26.28 -10.08
N ASN A 341 -14.54 -25.28 -9.53
CA ASN A 341 -15.07 -23.94 -9.24
C ASN A 341 -13.95 -22.95 -8.88
N PHE A 342 -14.01 -21.76 -9.46
CA PHE A 342 -13.09 -20.65 -9.19
C PHE A 342 -13.73 -19.55 -8.34
N ASP A 343 -15.04 -19.53 -8.18
CA ASP A 343 -15.69 -18.58 -7.30
C ASP A 343 -16.96 -19.25 -6.81
N ALA A 344 -17.00 -19.57 -5.53
CA ALA A 344 -18.11 -20.31 -4.96
C ALA A 344 -18.48 -19.74 -3.60
N THR A 345 -19.78 -19.59 -3.38
CA THR A 345 -20.32 -19.35 -2.04
C THR A 345 -21.08 -20.55 -1.57
N PHE A 346 -20.85 -20.97 -0.33
CA PHE A 346 -21.55 -22.09 0.26
C PHE A 346 -21.94 -21.82 1.71
N ASP A 347 -22.94 -22.55 2.15
CA ASP A 347 -23.36 -22.67 3.54
C ASP A 347 -22.98 -24.05 4.07
N ILE A 348 -22.68 -24.15 5.37
CA ILE A 348 -22.64 -25.44 6.06
C ILE A 348 -23.99 -25.61 6.73
N VAL A 349 -24.70 -26.70 6.44
CA VAL A 349 -26.02 -26.98 7.00
C VAL A 349 -25.99 -28.26 7.82
N THR A 350 -26.73 -28.26 8.93
CA THR A 350 -26.95 -29.44 9.76
C THR A 350 -28.00 -30.38 9.15
N ALA A 351 -28.12 -31.60 9.68
CA ALA A 351 -29.09 -32.59 9.22
C ALA A 351 -30.57 -32.14 9.31
N ASP A 352 -30.88 -31.18 10.18
CA ASP A 352 -32.19 -30.53 10.32
C ASP A 352 -32.35 -29.26 9.46
N ASN A 353 -31.42 -29.03 8.52
CA ASN A 353 -31.36 -27.89 7.60
C ASN A 353 -31.18 -26.52 8.29
N CYS A 354 -30.50 -26.48 9.44
CA CYS A 354 -30.06 -25.21 10.03
C CYS A 354 -28.71 -24.81 9.44
N ILE A 355 -28.61 -23.58 8.93
CA ILE A 355 -27.36 -23.01 8.45
C ILE A 355 -26.47 -22.67 9.65
N LEU A 356 -25.24 -23.18 9.64
CA LEU A 356 -24.19 -22.79 10.57
C LEU A 356 -23.53 -21.51 10.05
N PRO A 357 -23.70 -20.37 10.75
CA PRO A 357 -23.26 -19.07 10.24
C PRO A 357 -21.73 -18.92 10.30
N CYS A 358 -21.13 -18.40 9.23
CA CYS A 358 -19.73 -17.99 9.18
C CYS A 358 -19.57 -16.54 9.65
N LYS A 359 -18.55 -16.23 10.48
CA LYS A 359 -18.19 -14.83 10.80
C LYS A 359 -17.24 -14.17 9.81
N ALA A 360 -16.60 -14.95 8.94
CA ALA A 360 -15.61 -14.44 8.00
C ALA A 360 -16.21 -13.73 6.79
N SER A 361 -17.51 -13.86 6.52
CA SER A 361 -18.17 -13.13 5.43
C SER A 361 -19.35 -12.32 5.93
N LYS A 362 -19.59 -11.18 5.25
CA LYS A 362 -20.68 -10.25 5.52
C LYS A 362 -22.07 -10.88 5.36
N ASP A 363 -22.23 -11.73 4.36
CA ASP A 363 -23.47 -12.44 4.05
C ASP A 363 -23.59 -13.77 4.79
N THR A 364 -22.72 -14.01 5.78
CA THR A 364 -22.61 -15.26 6.55
C THR A 364 -22.31 -16.52 5.72
N ARG A 365 -21.96 -16.36 4.43
CA ARG A 365 -21.58 -17.46 3.53
C ARG A 365 -20.07 -17.62 3.44
N PHE A 366 -19.59 -18.84 3.27
CA PHE A 366 -18.18 -19.08 2.98
C PHE A 366 -17.87 -18.72 1.53
N ARG A 367 -16.72 -18.09 1.27
CA ARG A 367 -16.28 -17.69 -0.09
C ARG A 367 -14.99 -18.37 -0.48
N ILE A 368 -14.98 -19.07 -1.60
CA ILE A 368 -13.81 -19.72 -2.19
C ILE A 368 -13.53 -19.11 -3.55
N TYR A 369 -12.30 -18.61 -3.73
CA TYR A 369 -11.89 -17.91 -4.95
C TYR A 369 -10.99 -18.73 -5.88
N PHE A 370 -10.50 -19.90 -5.46
CA PHE A 370 -9.62 -20.71 -6.30
C PHE A 370 -9.82 -22.20 -5.99
N PRO A 371 -9.57 -23.11 -6.94
CA PRO A 371 -9.32 -24.51 -6.63
C PRO A 371 -8.17 -24.63 -5.62
N GLY A 372 -8.30 -25.55 -4.67
CA GLY A 372 -7.35 -25.74 -3.58
C GLY A 372 -7.98 -26.42 -2.38
N GLU A 373 -7.20 -26.53 -1.32
CA GLU A 373 -7.64 -27.03 -0.02
C GLU A 373 -8.05 -25.85 0.84
N TYR A 374 -9.17 -25.98 1.53
CA TYR A 374 -9.75 -24.96 2.40
C TYR A 374 -10.18 -25.60 3.70
N THR A 375 -9.95 -24.91 4.81
CA THR A 375 -10.36 -25.36 6.14
C THR A 375 -11.34 -24.38 6.73
N VAL A 376 -12.46 -24.88 7.23
CA VAL A 376 -13.37 -24.14 8.09
C VAL A 376 -12.97 -24.37 9.55
N ALA A 377 -12.58 -23.28 10.23
CA ALA A 377 -12.02 -23.30 11.57
C ALA A 377 -12.69 -22.27 12.50
N HIS A 378 -12.65 -22.52 13.81
CA HIS A 378 -13.10 -21.62 14.86
C HIS A 378 -14.51 -21.04 14.61
N LEU A 379 -14.67 -19.72 14.53
CA LEU A 379 -15.94 -19.01 14.32
C LEU A 379 -16.45 -19.06 12.86
N GLY A 380 -16.15 -20.15 12.16
CA GLY A 380 -16.44 -20.31 10.74
C GLY A 380 -15.49 -19.54 9.83
N TYR A 381 -14.23 -19.35 10.21
CA TYR A 381 -13.23 -18.75 9.32
C TYR A 381 -12.76 -19.74 8.27
N LEU A 382 -12.62 -19.26 7.03
CA LEU A 382 -12.08 -20.05 5.93
C LEU A 382 -10.58 -19.79 5.79
N ARG A 383 -9.77 -20.76 6.18
CA ARG A 383 -8.31 -20.75 5.96
C ARG A 383 -7.98 -21.47 4.66
N ASN A 384 -7.01 -20.93 3.91
CA ASN A 384 -6.44 -21.62 2.75
C ASN A 384 -5.39 -22.65 3.21
N GLY A 385 -5.47 -23.85 2.64
CA GLY A 385 -4.71 -25.03 3.04
C GLY A 385 -5.49 -25.95 3.97
N ARG A 386 -5.03 -27.20 4.01
CA ARG A 386 -5.53 -28.27 4.85
C ARG A 386 -5.06 -28.15 6.32
N PRO A 387 -5.85 -28.61 7.31
CA PRO A 387 -5.42 -28.69 8.72
C PRO A 387 -4.28 -29.68 8.94
N GLU A 388 -3.41 -29.40 9.92
CA GLU A 388 -2.39 -30.35 10.36
C GLU A 388 -3.04 -31.61 10.96
N GLY A 389 -2.61 -32.79 10.52
CA GLY A 389 -3.01 -34.07 11.11
C GLY A 389 -4.09 -34.87 10.36
N LEU A 390 -4.67 -34.34 9.28
CA LEU A 390 -5.60 -35.10 8.46
C LEU A 390 -4.86 -36.08 7.49
N PRO A 391 -5.46 -37.22 7.08
CA PRO A 391 -4.81 -38.25 6.25
C PRO A 391 -4.68 -37.86 4.77
N GLU A 392 -3.48 -37.87 4.16
CA GLU A 392 -3.22 -37.61 2.72
C GLU A 392 -4.37 -38.08 1.79
N PRO A 393 -4.95 -37.21 0.96
CA PRO A 393 -5.98 -37.62 0.02
C PRO A 393 -5.41 -38.68 -0.92
N VAL A 394 -6.20 -39.73 -1.15
CA VAL A 394 -5.81 -40.81 -2.08
C VAL A 394 -5.79 -40.21 -3.49
N GLN A 395 -4.61 -39.93 -4.04
CA GLN A 395 -4.49 -39.51 -5.43
C GLN A 395 -4.92 -40.66 -6.34
N GLU A 396 -6.12 -40.57 -6.92
CA GLU A 396 -6.48 -41.41 -8.06
C GLU A 396 -5.65 -40.97 -9.28
N ALA A 397 -4.84 -41.88 -9.80
CA ALA A 397 -3.99 -41.61 -10.96
C ALA A 397 -4.85 -41.26 -12.19
N PRO A 398 -4.53 -40.20 -12.95
CA PRO A 398 -5.29 -39.85 -14.14
C PRO A 398 -5.21 -40.95 -15.20
N GLU A 399 -6.37 -41.41 -15.68
CA GLU A 399 -6.47 -42.33 -16.82
C GLU A 399 -5.87 -41.70 -18.08
N GLU A 400 -4.96 -42.41 -18.75
CA GLU A 400 -4.31 -41.94 -19.98
C GLU A 400 -5.35 -41.66 -21.08
N PRO A 401 -5.34 -40.47 -21.72
CA PRO A 401 -6.27 -40.17 -22.80
C PRO A 401 -5.89 -40.92 -24.08
N THR A 402 -6.85 -41.68 -24.63
CA THR A 402 -6.74 -42.33 -25.93
C THR A 402 -6.59 -41.30 -27.08
N PRO A 403 -5.68 -41.54 -28.06
CA PRO A 403 -5.41 -40.59 -29.13
C PRO A 403 -6.54 -40.51 -30.17
N VAL A 404 -6.90 -39.29 -30.58
CA VAL A 404 -7.86 -38.96 -31.65
C VAL A 404 -7.11 -38.64 -32.96
N PRO A 405 -7.59 -39.03 -34.16
CA PRO A 405 -6.85 -38.87 -35.41
C PRO A 405 -6.98 -37.46 -36.04
N GLU A 406 -5.91 -37.00 -36.69
CA GLU A 406 -5.78 -35.70 -37.38
C GLU A 406 -6.73 -35.51 -38.59
N PRO A 407 -7.27 -34.30 -38.84
CA PRO A 407 -7.92 -33.94 -40.10
C PRO A 407 -7.00 -33.21 -41.11
N ALA A 408 -7.28 -33.46 -42.39
CA ALA A 408 -6.48 -33.10 -43.57
C ALA A 408 -6.48 -31.61 -43.97
N ALA A 409 -5.37 -31.21 -44.62
CA ALA A 409 -5.06 -29.86 -45.09
C ALA A 409 -5.98 -29.31 -46.20
N GLN A 410 -6.31 -28.02 -46.12
CA GLN A 410 -6.99 -27.25 -47.18
C GLN A 410 -6.01 -26.35 -47.98
N PRO A 411 -6.32 -26.01 -49.26
CA PRO A 411 -5.43 -25.28 -50.17
C PRO A 411 -5.55 -23.75 -50.08
N PRO A 412 -4.58 -22.98 -50.63
CA PRO A 412 -4.47 -21.55 -50.38
C PRO A 412 -5.42 -20.69 -51.25
N PRO A 413 -5.81 -19.49 -50.77
CA PRO A 413 -6.68 -18.57 -51.50
C PRO A 413 -5.92 -17.70 -52.55
N PRO A 414 -6.63 -17.17 -53.57
CA PRO A 414 -6.03 -16.46 -54.70
C PRO A 414 -5.80 -14.95 -54.47
N ALA A 415 -4.93 -14.38 -55.32
CA ALA A 415 -4.37 -13.03 -55.25
C ALA A 415 -5.36 -11.86 -55.45
N ALA A 416 -5.11 -10.77 -54.74
CA ALA A 416 -5.89 -9.53 -54.74
C ALA A 416 -5.62 -8.63 -55.96
N GLN A 417 -6.68 -7.95 -56.44
CA GLN A 417 -6.65 -6.87 -57.44
C GLN A 417 -6.59 -5.48 -56.77
N PRO A 418 -6.07 -4.44 -57.46
CA PRO A 418 -5.83 -3.12 -56.87
C PRO A 418 -7.03 -2.18 -56.98
N THR A 419 -7.22 -1.32 -55.97
CA THR A 419 -8.27 -0.29 -55.91
C THR A 419 -7.66 1.12 -55.96
N PRO A 420 -8.31 2.13 -56.59
CA PRO A 420 -7.68 3.40 -56.99
C PRO A 420 -7.63 4.48 -55.91
N ALA A 421 -6.74 5.45 -56.15
CA ALA A 421 -6.44 6.60 -55.30
C ALA A 421 -7.61 7.58 -55.11
N ALA A 422 -7.76 8.10 -53.88
CA ALA A 422 -8.66 9.19 -53.51
C ALA A 422 -7.89 10.48 -53.19
N GLN A 423 -8.54 11.61 -53.52
CA GLN A 423 -8.02 12.98 -53.61
C GLN A 423 -7.82 13.68 -52.25
N PRO A 424 -7.02 14.77 -52.19
CA PRO A 424 -6.75 15.49 -50.96
C PRO A 424 -7.85 16.51 -50.60
N PRO A 425 -8.12 16.74 -49.30
CA PRO A 425 -9.07 17.76 -48.83
C PRO A 425 -8.47 19.18 -48.83
N PRO A 426 -9.32 20.23 -48.89
CA PRO A 426 -8.91 21.61 -49.08
C PRO A 426 -8.48 22.35 -47.79
N ALA A 427 -7.75 23.45 -47.98
CA ALA A 427 -7.09 24.26 -46.96
C ALA A 427 -8.06 24.98 -45.99
N ALA A 428 -7.69 24.99 -44.71
CA ALA A 428 -8.34 25.74 -43.64
C ALA A 428 -7.73 27.15 -43.50
N ALA A 429 -8.58 28.10 -43.11
CA ALA A 429 -8.34 29.54 -43.06
C ALA A 429 -7.50 29.99 -41.84
N GLU A 430 -6.86 31.15 -41.99
CA GLU A 430 -5.95 31.82 -41.05
C GLU A 430 -6.63 32.26 -39.73
N PRO A 431 -5.91 32.21 -38.59
CA PRO A 431 -6.38 32.78 -37.33
C PRO A 431 -6.12 34.30 -37.23
N GLN A 432 -7.11 35.03 -36.72
CA GLN A 432 -7.05 36.46 -36.42
C GLN A 432 -6.32 36.74 -35.09
N ALA A 433 -5.70 37.92 -35.04
CA ALA A 433 -4.72 38.37 -34.04
C ALA A 433 -5.28 38.66 -32.64
N GLU A 434 -4.44 38.39 -31.63
CA GLU A 434 -4.59 38.81 -30.23
C GLU A 434 -4.21 40.28 -30.01
N PRO A 435 -4.83 40.99 -29.04
CA PRO A 435 -4.42 42.33 -28.67
C PRO A 435 -3.25 42.31 -27.67
N GLN A 436 -2.25 43.14 -27.96
CA GLN A 436 -1.05 43.41 -27.15
C GLN A 436 -1.40 44.10 -25.82
N ALA A 437 -0.78 43.64 -24.72
CA ALA A 437 -0.69 44.34 -23.45
C ALA A 437 0.74 44.90 -23.25
N SER A 438 0.79 46.10 -22.70
CA SER A 438 1.93 47.02 -22.58
C SER A 438 2.91 46.71 -21.44
N GLU A 439 4.21 46.94 -21.70
CA GLU A 439 5.30 47.27 -20.75
C GLU A 439 4.87 48.46 -19.84
N GLU A 440 5.31 48.69 -18.60
CA GLU A 440 6.46 48.29 -17.78
C GLU A 440 6.19 48.80 -16.35
N ALA A 441 6.66 48.12 -15.30
CA ALA A 441 7.20 48.74 -14.08
C ALA A 441 7.91 47.65 -13.23
N GLY A 442 9.23 47.77 -13.11
CA GLY A 442 10.07 46.80 -12.41
C GLY A 442 9.83 46.75 -10.90
N VAL A 443 9.92 45.53 -10.36
CA VAL A 443 10.07 45.25 -8.92
C VAL A 443 11.28 44.34 -8.76
N ASP A 444 12.20 44.77 -7.90
CA ASP A 444 13.41 44.08 -7.50
C ASP A 444 13.02 42.94 -6.54
N VAL A 445 13.25 41.68 -6.92
CA VAL A 445 12.89 40.49 -6.12
C VAL A 445 14.18 39.85 -5.61
N ARG A 446 14.67 40.37 -4.48
CA ARG A 446 15.55 39.66 -3.55
C ARG A 446 14.77 39.46 -2.26
N ASP A 447 13.93 38.45 -2.22
CA ASP A 447 13.48 37.86 -0.97
C ASP A 447 12.83 36.50 -1.25
N MET A 448 12.91 35.59 -0.28
CA MET A 448 12.47 34.18 -0.29
C MET A 448 13.55 33.14 -0.60
N THR A 449 14.49 32.99 0.33
CA THR A 449 15.18 31.72 0.58
C THR A 449 14.98 31.35 2.05
N ARG A 450 13.83 30.75 2.38
CA ARG A 450 13.65 30.05 3.67
C ARG A 450 13.75 28.55 3.40
N CYS A 451 14.85 27.95 3.82
CA CYS A 451 15.05 26.51 3.81
C CYS A 451 14.08 25.83 4.78
N TYR A 452 13.34 24.82 4.31
CA TYR A 452 12.47 24.00 5.15
C TYR A 452 13.07 22.61 5.30
N SER A 453 13.70 22.33 6.45
CA SER A 453 13.76 20.98 6.98
C SER A 453 12.39 20.67 7.57
N GLY A 454 11.75 19.57 7.13
CA GLY A 454 10.43 19.17 7.59
C GLY A 454 10.40 18.93 9.10
N LEU A 455 9.95 19.94 9.83
CA LEU A 455 9.31 19.98 11.16
C LEU A 455 9.48 21.41 11.73
N HIS A 456 8.63 22.35 11.31
CA HIS A 456 8.47 23.61 12.02
C HIS A 456 6.98 23.95 12.17
N PHE A 457 6.52 23.98 13.42
CA PHE A 457 5.31 24.69 13.80
C PHE A 457 5.61 26.19 13.80
N MET A 458 4.73 26.97 13.18
CA MET A 458 4.84 28.43 13.05
C MET A 458 4.76 29.13 14.41
N ASP A 459 5.54 30.21 14.54
CA ASP A 459 5.35 31.25 15.55
C ASP A 459 4.12 32.12 15.20
N LEU A 460 3.37 32.54 16.21
CA LEU A 460 1.94 32.84 16.13
C LEU A 460 1.59 34.33 15.95
N GLU A 461 2.45 35.19 15.38
CA GLU A 461 2.16 36.64 15.27
C GLU A 461 2.43 37.34 13.92
N ALA A 462 2.63 36.65 12.79
CA ALA A 462 2.92 37.33 11.51
C ALA A 462 2.11 36.83 10.30
N LEU A 463 0.78 36.66 10.44
CA LEU A 463 -0.09 36.09 9.39
C LEU A 463 -0.63 37.08 8.33
N ASP A 464 -0.45 38.40 8.43
CA ASP A 464 -1.34 39.31 7.69
C ASP A 464 -0.79 40.00 6.41
N ALA A 465 0.23 39.47 5.71
CA ALA A 465 0.71 40.13 4.49
C ALA A 465 1.14 39.26 3.30
N ALA A 466 1.11 37.92 3.36
CA ALA A 466 1.73 37.07 2.33
C ALA A 466 0.73 36.26 1.47
N LEU A 467 -0.39 36.87 1.09
CA LEU A 467 -1.28 36.32 0.06
C LEU A 467 -1.31 37.26 -1.15
N ALA A 468 -0.45 36.98 -2.14
CA ALA A 468 -0.60 37.45 -3.53
C ALA A 468 -0.05 36.38 -4.49
N GLU A 469 -0.83 36.11 -5.54
CA GLU A 469 -0.90 34.91 -6.36
C GLU A 469 0.34 34.60 -7.24
N THR A 470 0.42 33.32 -7.69
CA THR A 470 1.26 32.74 -8.77
C THR A 470 2.74 32.43 -8.53
N HIS A 471 3.10 31.44 -7.69
CA HIS A 471 4.50 30.95 -7.59
C HIS A 471 4.70 29.43 -7.28
N GLU A 472 3.69 28.58 -7.46
CA GLU A 472 3.74 27.19 -6.93
C GLU A 472 4.59 26.21 -7.79
N GLN A 473 4.64 26.37 -9.12
CA GLN A 473 5.37 25.45 -10.02
C GLN A 473 6.90 25.66 -10.08
N VAL A 474 7.37 26.86 -9.73
CA VAL A 474 8.80 27.19 -9.69
C VAL A 474 9.45 26.59 -8.43
N SER A 475 8.70 26.58 -7.32
CA SER A 475 9.12 26.07 -6.00
C SER A 475 9.52 24.59 -6.01
N GLU A 476 8.75 23.69 -6.64
CA GLU A 476 9.04 22.24 -6.59
C GLU A 476 10.28 21.83 -7.42
N LEU A 477 10.48 22.47 -8.57
CA LEU A 477 11.65 22.23 -9.42
C LEU A 477 12.91 22.83 -8.78
N GLU A 478 12.78 23.97 -8.12
CA GLU A 478 13.83 24.58 -7.30
C GLU A 478 14.15 23.73 -6.07
N GLN A 479 13.15 23.17 -5.39
CA GLN A 479 13.35 22.24 -4.27
C GLN A 479 14.05 20.95 -4.70
N SER A 480 13.71 20.39 -5.87
CA SER A 480 14.35 19.18 -6.39
C SER A 480 15.81 19.44 -6.79
N LYS A 481 16.09 20.60 -7.41
CA LYS A 481 17.45 21.05 -7.72
C LYS A 481 18.24 21.35 -6.45
N SER A 482 17.62 21.97 -5.46
CA SER A 482 18.21 22.28 -4.16
C SER A 482 18.58 20.99 -3.40
N ARG A 483 17.70 19.98 -3.39
CA ARG A 483 18.00 18.65 -2.79
C ARG A 483 19.14 17.93 -3.52
N LEU A 484 19.22 18.03 -4.84
CA LEU A 484 20.28 17.41 -5.64
C LEU A 484 21.62 18.13 -5.46
N ALA A 485 21.60 19.46 -5.38
CA ALA A 485 22.75 20.28 -5.07
C ALA A 485 23.25 20.00 -3.65
N ALA A 486 22.36 19.98 -2.66
CA ALA A 486 22.64 19.60 -1.28
C ALA A 486 23.31 18.22 -1.17
N PHE A 487 22.77 17.21 -1.88
CA PHE A 487 23.35 15.88 -1.90
C PHE A 487 24.73 15.85 -2.57
N GLN A 488 24.90 16.57 -3.68
CA GLN A 488 26.19 16.66 -4.38
C GLN A 488 27.23 17.40 -3.53
N GLU A 489 26.87 18.49 -2.86
CA GLU A 489 27.73 19.22 -1.93
C GLU A 489 28.13 18.36 -0.73
N HIS A 490 27.22 17.59 -0.16
CA HIS A 490 27.54 16.65 0.92
C HIS A 490 28.45 15.50 0.43
N LEU A 491 28.24 15.01 -0.79
CA LEU A 491 29.12 14.02 -1.42
C LEU A 491 30.52 14.60 -1.68
N ASP A 492 30.61 15.84 -2.17
CA ASP A 492 31.86 16.54 -2.42
C ASP A 492 32.60 16.83 -1.11
N ALA A 493 31.87 17.17 -0.05
CA ALA A 493 32.36 17.26 1.33
C ALA A 493 32.96 15.93 1.82
N CYS A 494 32.40 14.79 1.42
CA CYS A 494 32.98 13.47 1.66
C CYS A 494 34.09 13.09 0.67
N GLY A 495 34.59 14.04 -0.13
CA GLY A 495 35.65 13.82 -1.13
C GLY A 495 35.18 13.05 -2.37
N GLY A 496 33.89 13.09 -2.67
CA GLY A 496 33.27 12.33 -3.77
C GLY A 496 33.06 10.85 -3.46
N ASP A 497 33.30 10.42 -2.22
CA ASP A 497 33.25 9.02 -1.80
C ASP A 497 31.92 8.68 -1.11
N LEU A 498 31.07 7.95 -1.82
CA LEU A 498 29.77 7.49 -1.32
C LEU A 498 29.88 6.57 -0.09
N ALA A 499 31.00 5.85 0.07
CA ALA A 499 31.21 5.02 1.25
C ALA A 499 31.45 5.89 2.49
N LYS A 500 32.28 6.94 2.36
CA LYS A 500 32.48 7.92 3.44
C LYS A 500 31.21 8.68 3.78
N LEU A 501 30.41 9.04 2.77
CA LEU A 501 29.10 9.66 2.95
C LEU A 501 28.15 8.76 3.76
N ALA A 502 28.13 7.46 3.49
CA ALA A 502 27.34 6.50 4.24
C ALA A 502 27.87 6.30 5.67
N GLU A 503 29.14 6.61 5.93
CA GLU A 503 29.78 6.60 7.24
C GLU A 503 29.67 7.93 8.00
N SER A 504 29.04 8.97 7.42
CA SER A 504 28.90 10.29 8.07
C SER A 504 28.29 10.23 9.47
N TYR A 505 27.43 9.24 9.76
CA TYR A 505 26.89 9.04 11.12
C TYR A 505 27.95 8.77 12.20
N LYS A 506 29.18 8.38 11.83
CA LYS A 506 30.31 8.18 12.75
C LYS A 506 30.96 9.50 13.18
N THR A 507 30.72 10.58 12.45
CA THR A 507 31.34 11.89 12.68
C THR A 507 30.32 13.01 12.89
N PHE A 508 29.13 12.91 12.29
CA PHE A 508 28.00 13.83 12.43
C PHE A 508 27.08 13.41 13.58
N GLY A 509 26.34 14.37 14.14
CA GLY A 509 25.56 14.22 15.36
C GLY A 509 26.40 14.29 16.63
N LEU A 510 25.81 13.83 17.73
CA LEU A 510 26.45 13.82 19.04
C LEU A 510 27.30 12.55 19.19
N GLN A 511 28.62 12.73 19.25
CA GLN A 511 29.63 11.68 19.36
C GLN A 511 30.33 11.73 20.71
N ARG A 512 30.81 10.59 21.19
CA ARG A 512 31.58 10.48 22.42
C ARG A 512 32.85 9.67 22.21
N ASP A 513 33.99 10.30 22.47
CA ASP A 513 35.29 9.62 22.55
C ASP A 513 35.81 9.71 24.00
N GLY A 514 35.71 8.59 24.73
CA GLY A 514 36.06 8.53 26.14
C GLY A 514 35.21 9.44 27.04
N SER A 515 35.79 10.56 27.49
CA SER A 515 35.11 11.56 28.33
C SER A 515 34.70 12.83 27.59
N GLU A 516 35.18 13.03 26.36
CA GLU A 516 34.90 14.22 25.58
C GLU A 516 33.73 13.96 24.62
N TRP A 517 32.85 14.95 24.51
CA TRP A 517 31.74 14.92 23.59
C TRP A 517 32.03 15.87 22.44
N THR A 518 31.67 15.47 21.24
CA THR A 518 31.72 16.32 20.05
C THR A 518 30.37 16.30 19.37
N TYR A 519 29.94 17.45 18.86
CA TYR A 519 28.76 17.53 18.03
C TYR A 519 29.14 18.09 16.67
N CYS A 520 28.60 17.52 15.60
CA CYS A 520 28.86 17.95 14.24
C CYS A 520 27.57 17.93 13.42
N GLU A 521 27.33 18.95 12.61
CA GLU A 521 26.12 19.09 11.80
C GLU A 521 26.43 19.77 10.47
N TRP A 522 25.68 19.38 9.44
CA TRP A 522 25.74 20.08 8.17
C TRP A 522 24.61 21.12 8.11
N MET A 523 24.98 22.41 8.08
CA MET A 523 24.06 23.55 8.08
C MET A 523 24.51 24.57 7.04
N PRO A 524 24.20 24.35 5.75
CA PRO A 524 24.47 25.33 4.72
C PRO A 524 23.62 26.58 4.94
N TYR A 525 24.15 27.75 4.60
CA TYR A 525 23.47 29.06 4.71
C TYR A 525 23.18 29.56 6.14
N ALA A 526 23.80 28.96 7.16
CA ALA A 526 23.79 29.49 8.52
C ALA A 526 24.90 30.56 8.67
N ALA A 527 24.59 31.70 9.29
CA ALA A 527 25.58 32.68 9.73
C ALA A 527 26.22 32.28 11.07
N ALA A 528 25.46 31.62 11.94
CA ALA A 528 25.96 31.01 13.17
C ALA A 528 25.06 29.86 13.64
N VAL A 529 25.66 28.86 14.28
CA VAL A 529 24.95 27.71 14.87
C VAL A 529 25.39 27.53 16.31
N TYR A 530 24.44 27.23 17.20
CA TYR A 530 24.69 26.97 18.62
C TYR A 530 24.05 25.67 19.05
N LEU A 531 24.74 24.90 19.89
CA LEU A 531 24.17 23.74 20.57
C LEU A 531 23.57 24.19 21.91
N VAL A 532 22.28 23.94 22.11
CA VAL A 532 21.53 24.41 23.28
C VAL A 532 20.87 23.24 23.98
N GLY A 533 20.85 23.24 25.31
CA GLY A 533 20.25 22.13 26.06
C GLY A 533 20.41 22.24 27.57
N ASP A 534 20.04 21.18 28.29
CA ASP A 534 20.12 21.16 29.75
C ASP A 534 21.55 21.40 30.27
N PHE A 535 22.55 20.96 29.50
CA PHE A 535 23.97 21.08 29.83
C PHE A 535 24.49 22.53 29.86
N ASN A 536 23.83 23.45 29.15
CA ASN A 536 24.16 24.87 29.15
C ASN A 536 22.98 25.77 29.57
N GLY A 537 21.94 25.18 30.19
CA GLY A 537 20.77 25.92 30.65
C GLY A 537 19.92 26.54 29.53
N TRP A 538 19.96 25.95 28.33
CA TRP A 538 19.25 26.44 27.13
C TRP A 538 19.66 27.85 26.67
N ASP A 539 20.89 28.27 26.99
CA ASP A 539 21.44 29.55 26.53
C ASP A 539 21.80 29.47 25.04
N THR A 540 21.14 30.31 24.23
CA THR A 540 21.28 30.39 22.77
C THR A 540 22.59 31.00 22.27
N SER A 541 23.51 31.34 23.17
CA SER A 541 24.81 31.91 22.87
C SER A 541 25.99 31.16 23.50
N ALA A 542 25.74 30.23 24.43
CA ALA A 542 26.78 29.65 25.28
C ALA A 542 27.68 28.61 24.59
N THR A 543 27.17 27.89 23.58
CA THR A 543 27.91 26.81 22.89
C THR A 543 27.91 27.01 21.37
N PRO A 544 28.67 27.98 20.84
CA PRO A 544 28.78 28.17 19.40
C PRO A 544 29.49 26.99 18.74
N LEU A 545 29.03 26.61 17.54
CA LEU A 545 29.75 25.69 16.66
C LEU A 545 30.70 26.50 15.77
N ALA A 546 31.87 25.91 15.50
CA ALA A 546 32.86 26.43 14.57
C ALA A 546 32.67 25.78 13.19
N GLN A 547 32.88 26.55 12.13
CA GLN A 547 32.94 26.01 10.77
C GLN A 547 34.24 25.23 10.57
N GLU A 548 34.16 24.10 9.88
CA GLU A 548 35.34 23.32 9.49
C GLU A 548 36.13 24.03 8.38
N GLU A 549 37.46 24.12 8.50
CA GLU A 549 38.32 24.88 7.57
C GLU A 549 38.23 24.38 6.12
N SER A 550 38.04 23.07 5.93
CA SER A 550 37.95 22.47 4.60
C SER A 550 36.55 22.55 3.99
N LEU A 551 35.51 22.75 4.81
CA LEU A 551 34.10 22.62 4.43
C LEU A 551 33.24 23.56 5.28
N PRO A 552 33.03 24.82 4.83
CA PRO A 552 32.43 25.88 5.67
C PRO A 552 30.97 25.63 6.06
N ASP A 553 30.27 24.71 5.39
CA ASP A 553 28.89 24.33 5.73
C ASP A 553 28.80 23.26 6.82
N ILE A 554 29.93 22.70 7.27
CA ILE A 554 30.00 21.77 8.40
C ILE A 554 30.37 22.54 9.65
N TRP A 555 29.54 22.37 10.68
CA TRP A 555 29.64 23.04 11.95
C TRP A 555 29.92 22.03 13.05
N SER A 556 30.93 22.27 13.88
CA SER A 556 31.31 21.37 14.96
C SER A 556 31.62 22.08 16.28
N CYS A 557 31.42 21.40 17.39
CA CYS A 557 31.90 21.88 18.70
C CYS A 557 32.31 20.72 19.61
N SER A 558 33.20 21.02 20.55
CA SER A 558 33.52 20.12 21.65
C SER A 558 32.73 20.53 22.89
N ILE A 559 32.14 19.56 23.56
CA ILE A 559 31.27 19.76 24.71
C ILE A 559 31.95 19.09 25.92
N PRO A 560 32.30 19.85 26.97
CA PRO A 560 33.07 19.30 28.09
C PRO A 560 32.34 18.16 28.82
N THR A 561 31.03 18.29 29.04
CA THR A 561 30.21 17.29 29.74
C THR A 561 28.79 17.28 29.20
N MET A 562 28.32 16.09 28.78
CA MET A 562 26.92 15.84 28.44
C MET A 562 26.40 14.65 29.23
N PRO A 563 25.60 14.88 30.30
CA PRO A 563 24.97 13.79 31.05
C PRO A 563 24.02 12.97 30.17
N ILE A 564 24.01 11.65 30.34
CA ILE A 564 23.00 10.77 29.72
C ILE A 564 21.63 11.22 30.19
N GLY A 565 20.68 11.35 29.25
CA GLY A 565 19.35 11.88 29.52
C GLY A 565 19.22 13.41 29.42
N SER A 566 20.31 14.15 29.22
CA SER A 566 20.21 15.60 28.95
C SER A 566 19.53 15.87 27.62
N LYS A 567 18.65 16.87 27.62
CA LYS A 567 17.99 17.37 26.42
C LYS A 567 18.87 18.35 25.67
N TYR A 568 18.78 18.37 24.34
CA TYR A 568 19.48 19.33 23.49
C TYR A 568 18.76 19.61 22.16
N LYS A 569 19.12 20.72 21.51
CA LYS A 569 18.68 21.21 20.20
C LYS A 569 19.79 22.04 19.55
N LEU A 570 19.54 22.49 18.32
CA LEU A 570 20.29 23.55 17.68
C LEU A 570 19.53 24.86 17.75
N TYR A 571 20.26 25.95 17.88
CA TYR A 571 19.77 27.31 17.65
C TYR A 571 20.55 27.88 16.46
N VAL A 572 19.84 28.19 15.38
CA VAL A 572 20.41 28.56 14.09
C VAL A 572 20.11 30.02 13.81
N VAL A 573 21.16 30.77 13.48
CA VAL A 573 21.06 32.14 12.98
C VAL A 573 21.33 32.07 11.47
N PRO A 574 20.32 32.24 10.61
CA PRO A 574 20.52 32.25 9.17
C PRO A 574 21.26 33.53 8.70
N GLU A 575 21.79 33.52 7.47
CA GLU A 575 22.33 34.75 6.85
C GLU A 575 21.26 35.83 6.66
N ASP A 576 20.03 35.42 6.35
CA ASP A 576 18.85 36.26 6.23
C ASP A 576 17.63 35.64 6.97
N GLY A 577 16.96 36.42 7.82
CA GLY A 577 15.76 36.02 8.56
C GLY A 577 15.93 35.90 10.08
N ASP A 578 14.87 35.43 10.76
CA ASP A 578 14.85 35.28 12.22
C ASP A 578 15.54 33.98 12.66
N ALA A 579 16.27 34.04 13.78
CA ALA A 579 16.90 32.87 14.37
C ALA A 579 15.87 31.89 14.95
N TYR A 580 16.14 30.59 14.85
CA TYR A 580 15.17 29.55 15.19
C TYR A 580 15.82 28.32 15.84
N TYR A 581 15.00 27.53 16.53
CA TYR A 581 15.42 26.22 17.03
C TYR A 581 15.27 25.16 15.92
N ALA A 582 16.35 24.43 15.65
CA ALA A 582 16.36 23.31 14.72
C ALA A 582 16.53 21.98 15.47
N MET A 583 15.91 20.93 14.93
CA MET A 583 16.15 19.58 15.41
C MET A 583 17.49 19.07 14.86
N PRO A 584 18.39 18.54 15.71
CA PRO A 584 19.57 17.82 15.26
C PRO A 584 19.22 16.75 14.22
N ALA A 585 19.78 16.83 13.01
CA ALA A 585 19.44 15.87 11.95
C ALA A 585 19.95 14.45 12.27
N TRP A 586 20.99 14.38 13.11
CA TRP A 586 21.68 13.16 13.50
C TRP A 586 21.44 12.77 14.97
N ALA A 587 20.37 13.29 15.61
CA ALA A 587 20.04 12.87 16.97
C ALA A 587 19.59 11.41 17.01
N THR A 588 20.20 10.65 17.92
CA THR A 588 19.93 9.23 18.11
C THR A 588 18.71 8.96 18.99
N ARG A 589 18.12 9.97 19.64
CA ARG A 589 16.85 9.89 20.39
C ARG A 589 16.19 11.25 20.61
N PHE A 590 14.85 11.28 20.63
CA PHE A 590 14.03 12.42 21.06
C PHE A 590 13.12 12.08 22.25
N THR A 591 12.71 13.10 23.01
CA THR A 591 11.73 13.03 24.10
C THR A 591 10.81 14.26 24.07
N GLY A 592 9.56 14.13 24.54
CA GLY A 592 8.62 15.25 24.66
C GLY A 592 7.83 15.21 25.98
N PRO A 593 7.28 16.34 26.46
CA PRO A 593 6.29 16.36 27.52
C PRO A 593 4.93 15.80 27.03
N ASN A 594 4.06 15.41 27.97
CA ASN A 594 2.71 14.87 27.70
C ASN A 594 1.78 15.85 26.93
N ASP A 595 2.20 17.08 26.64
CA ASP A 595 1.43 18.11 25.93
C ASP A 595 2.06 18.55 24.59
N MET A 596 2.50 17.59 23.78
CA MET A 596 2.50 17.60 22.30
C MET A 596 3.10 18.79 21.50
N LYS A 597 3.78 19.78 22.10
CA LYS A 597 4.19 20.99 21.34
C LYS A 597 5.66 21.08 20.92
N LEU A 598 6.59 20.38 21.58
CA LEU A 598 8.03 20.42 21.21
C LEU A 598 8.75 19.10 21.56
N LEU A 599 9.42 18.48 20.59
CA LEU A 599 10.37 17.37 20.80
C LEU A 599 11.76 17.92 21.12
N ASP A 600 12.48 17.33 22.08
CA ASP A 600 13.87 17.63 22.40
C ASP A 600 14.76 16.42 22.12
N ALA A 601 15.95 16.61 21.53
CA ALA A 601 16.90 15.52 21.39
C ALA A 601 17.40 15.12 22.78
N ILE A 602 17.68 13.84 23.02
CA ILE A 602 18.14 13.34 24.32
C ILE A 602 19.38 12.48 24.16
N VAL A 603 20.34 12.61 25.07
CA VAL A 603 21.56 11.78 25.09
C VAL A 603 21.20 10.31 25.39
N HIS A 604 21.43 9.39 24.44
CA HIS A 604 20.96 7.98 24.50
C HIS A 604 21.79 6.93 23.72
N PRO A 605 21.82 5.65 24.20
CA PRO A 605 22.64 5.23 25.31
C PRO A 605 24.10 5.03 24.85
N VAL A 606 25.07 5.46 25.66
CA VAL A 606 26.48 5.22 25.32
C VAL A 606 26.83 3.78 25.74
N ASP A 607 27.09 2.94 24.73
CA ASP A 607 27.56 1.53 24.74
C ASP A 607 26.53 0.38 24.79
N GLY A 608 26.65 -0.53 23.81
CA GLY A 608 26.28 -1.95 23.93
C GLY A 608 24.84 -2.37 23.67
N ALA A 609 23.93 -1.46 23.37
CA ALA A 609 22.64 -1.82 22.80
C ALA A 609 22.80 -1.94 21.28
N GLY A 610 22.27 -3.02 20.69
CA GLY A 610 22.04 -3.21 19.24
C GLY A 610 20.58 -2.84 18.89
N PRO A 611 20.22 -2.51 17.64
CA PRO A 611 18.89 -2.03 17.35
C PRO A 611 17.91 -3.19 17.58
N GLY A 612 16.81 -2.97 18.31
CA GLY A 612 15.84 -4.02 18.61
C GLY A 612 15.32 -4.65 17.31
N ARG A 613 15.62 -5.94 17.11
CA ARG A 613 15.20 -6.72 15.94
C ARG A 613 13.68 -6.87 16.00
N LEU A 614 12.95 -6.61 14.92
CA LEU A 614 11.59 -7.13 14.78
C LEU A 614 11.70 -8.65 14.94
N GLU A 615 10.94 -9.23 15.86
CA GLU A 615 10.90 -10.68 15.94
C GLU A 615 10.40 -11.21 14.60
N VAL A 616 11.06 -12.27 14.12
CA VAL A 616 10.76 -12.88 12.82
C VAL A 616 9.25 -13.16 12.78
N PRO A 617 8.55 -12.81 11.69
CA PRO A 617 7.14 -13.17 11.55
C PRO A 617 6.97 -14.66 11.86
N PRO A 618 5.99 -15.06 12.68
CA PRO A 618 5.81 -16.47 13.02
C PRO A 618 5.67 -17.32 11.75
N GLU A 619 6.20 -18.55 11.78
CA GLU A 619 6.16 -19.50 10.65
C GLU A 619 4.72 -19.81 10.19
N THR A 620 3.72 -19.50 11.03
CA THR A 620 2.28 -19.62 10.77
C THR A 620 1.73 -18.61 9.76
N LEU A 621 2.45 -17.51 9.47
CA LEU A 621 2.00 -16.49 8.52
C LEU A 621 2.11 -16.97 7.08
N GLN A 622 0.97 -17.15 6.43
CA GLN A 622 0.89 -17.50 5.01
C GLN A 622 1.00 -16.25 4.11
N GLY A 623 1.92 -16.28 3.15
CA GLY A 623 2.08 -15.25 2.10
C GLY A 623 2.94 -14.03 2.49
N GLY A 624 2.94 -13.00 1.64
CA GLY A 624 3.64 -11.73 1.89
C GLY A 624 3.19 -10.94 3.13
N LEU A 625 4.00 -9.96 3.55
CA LEU A 625 3.64 -9.06 4.65
C LEU A 625 2.70 -7.96 4.13
N ARG A 626 1.44 -7.98 4.58
CA ARG A 626 0.37 -7.08 4.17
C ARG A 626 -0.17 -6.34 5.39
N PHE A 627 0.22 -5.08 5.53
CA PHE A 627 -0.14 -4.23 6.64
C PHE A 627 -1.51 -3.58 6.43
N TYR A 628 -2.34 -3.65 7.47
CA TYR A 628 -3.50 -2.81 7.65
C TYR A 628 -3.14 -1.73 8.67
N GLU A 629 -2.97 -0.50 8.21
CA GLU A 629 -2.65 0.66 9.05
C GLU A 629 -3.94 1.24 9.64
N CYS A 630 -3.98 1.36 10.97
CA CYS A 630 -5.18 1.75 11.70
C CYS A 630 -4.86 2.74 12.83
N LEU A 631 -5.64 3.81 12.91
CA LEU A 631 -5.78 4.65 14.10
C LEU A 631 -7.09 4.27 14.79
N PRO A 632 -7.07 3.58 15.95
CA PRO A 632 -8.30 3.12 16.58
C PRO A 632 -9.27 4.25 16.96
N THR A 633 -8.77 5.47 17.19
CA THR A 633 -9.60 6.64 17.47
C THR A 633 -10.52 7.03 16.31
N LEU A 634 -10.26 6.55 15.09
CA LEU A 634 -11.06 6.82 13.90
C LEU A 634 -12.07 5.73 13.56
N THR A 635 -12.11 4.60 14.29
CA THR A 635 -12.94 3.44 13.90
C THR A 635 -14.43 3.62 14.16
N SER A 636 -14.81 4.63 14.95
CA SER A 636 -16.21 4.93 15.27
C SER A 636 -17.02 5.19 14.00
N LYS A 637 -18.21 4.58 13.92
CA LYS A 637 -19.23 4.85 12.90
C LYS A 637 -19.87 6.23 13.08
N GLU A 638 -20.04 6.67 14.33
CA GLU A 638 -20.69 7.93 14.66
C GLU A 638 -19.68 9.04 14.96
N SER A 639 -20.07 10.29 14.68
CA SER A 639 -19.31 11.49 15.01
C SER A 639 -19.47 11.88 16.49
N THR A 640 -19.19 10.97 17.41
CA THR A 640 -19.30 11.23 18.86
C THR A 640 -17.94 11.48 19.50
N ALA A 641 -17.94 12.22 20.61
CA ALA A 641 -16.74 12.56 21.37
C ALA A 641 -16.14 11.38 22.15
N SER A 642 -16.75 10.19 22.09
CA SER A 642 -16.22 8.99 22.73
C SER A 642 -15.45 8.15 21.71
N PRO A 643 -14.13 7.96 21.86
CA PRO A 643 -13.30 7.13 20.98
C PRO A 643 -13.57 5.61 21.11
N LEU A 644 -14.71 5.26 21.71
CA LEU A 644 -15.04 3.94 22.25
C LEU A 644 -16.39 3.47 21.71
N VAL A 645 -16.50 3.36 20.39
CA VAL A 645 -17.66 2.73 19.77
C VAL A 645 -17.18 1.76 18.69
N GLU A 646 -17.40 0.47 19.00
CA GLU A 646 -17.38 -0.71 18.12
C GLU A 646 -16.10 -0.97 17.32
N THR A 647 -15.03 -1.38 18.01
CA THR A 647 -13.93 -2.11 17.36
C THR A 647 -14.23 -3.60 17.17
N THR A 648 -15.40 -4.07 17.60
CA THR A 648 -15.79 -5.48 17.66
C THR A 648 -15.76 -6.20 16.30
N ASP A 649 -15.72 -5.43 15.20
CA ASP A 649 -15.69 -5.96 13.84
C ASP A 649 -14.38 -5.63 13.09
N LEU A 650 -13.41 -4.95 13.72
CA LEU A 650 -12.20 -4.51 13.02
C LEU A 650 -11.26 -5.69 12.72
N LEU A 651 -10.92 -6.51 13.73
CA LEU A 651 -10.06 -7.68 13.53
C LEU A 651 -10.70 -8.71 12.59
N PRO A 652 -11.98 -9.08 12.75
CA PRO A 652 -12.69 -9.91 11.77
C PRO A 652 -12.62 -9.36 10.36
N ARG A 653 -12.75 -8.04 10.18
CA ARG A 653 -12.68 -7.39 8.87
C ARG A 653 -11.27 -7.41 8.26
N ILE A 654 -10.24 -7.18 9.06
CA ILE A 654 -8.84 -7.24 8.60
C ILE A 654 -8.50 -8.66 8.14
N ALA A 655 -8.89 -9.66 8.92
CA ALA A 655 -8.70 -11.07 8.59
C ALA A 655 -9.49 -11.49 7.34
N ARG A 656 -10.77 -11.09 7.24
CA ARG A 656 -11.61 -11.28 6.04
C ARG A 656 -10.96 -10.70 4.79
N ASN A 657 -10.38 -9.51 4.91
CA ASN A 657 -9.70 -8.86 3.80
C ASN A 657 -8.32 -9.47 3.51
N GLY A 658 -7.85 -10.50 4.23
CA GLY A 658 -6.61 -11.21 3.91
C GLY A 658 -5.32 -10.45 4.26
N TYR A 659 -5.39 -9.42 5.10
CA TYR A 659 -4.20 -8.74 5.63
C TYR A 659 -3.55 -9.60 6.73
N THR A 660 -2.22 -9.59 6.77
CA THR A 660 -1.42 -10.46 7.66
C THR A 660 -0.77 -9.70 8.81
N ALA A 661 -0.86 -8.38 8.80
CA ALA A 661 -0.26 -7.51 9.80
C ALA A 661 -1.18 -6.34 10.10
N LEU A 662 -1.32 -5.98 11.38
CA LEU A 662 -2.01 -4.79 11.85
C LEU A 662 -0.98 -3.81 12.38
N LEU A 663 -0.89 -2.63 11.76
CA LEU A 663 -0.09 -1.51 12.26
C LEU A 663 -1.03 -0.55 12.99
N LEU A 664 -1.06 -0.63 14.32
CA LEU A 664 -1.78 0.31 15.17
C LEU A 664 -0.95 1.56 15.41
N MET A 665 -1.57 2.72 15.23
CA MET A 665 -0.98 4.02 15.56
C MET A 665 -1.81 4.70 16.65
N GLY A 666 -1.17 5.56 17.47
CA GLY A 666 -1.88 6.36 18.48
C GLY A 666 -2.38 5.57 19.71
N LEU A 667 -1.67 4.52 20.14
CA LEU A 667 -2.14 3.60 21.18
C LEU A 667 -2.50 4.26 22.54
N LEU A 668 -1.84 5.35 22.92
CA LEU A 668 -2.14 6.06 24.18
C LEU A 668 -3.51 6.75 24.22
N GLU A 669 -4.07 7.04 23.06
CA GLU A 669 -5.41 7.62 22.93
C GLU A 669 -6.50 6.54 23.06
N CYS A 670 -6.09 5.26 23.03
CA CYS A 670 -6.95 4.10 23.10
C CYS A 670 -7.07 3.64 24.57
N LYS A 671 -8.07 4.12 25.30
CA LYS A 671 -8.50 3.45 26.55
C LYS A 671 -9.66 2.52 26.21
N GLY A 672 -9.52 1.21 26.44
CA GLY A 672 -10.67 0.29 26.52
C GLY A 672 -11.15 -0.39 25.23
N LEU A 673 -10.26 -0.71 24.30
CA LEU A 673 -10.61 -1.66 23.23
C LEU A 673 -10.95 -3.03 23.87
N PRO A 674 -12.15 -3.62 23.68
CA PRO A 674 -12.49 -4.89 24.34
C PRO A 674 -11.79 -6.10 23.72
N GLU A 675 -11.46 -6.05 22.43
CA GLU A 675 -10.86 -7.15 21.66
C GLU A 675 -9.34 -7.15 21.66
N LEU A 676 -8.75 -5.96 21.77
CA LEU A 676 -7.33 -5.77 22.02
C LEU A 676 -7.18 -5.54 23.50
N ASP A 677 -6.54 -6.44 24.24
CA ASP A 677 -6.17 -6.15 25.63
C ASP A 677 -5.08 -5.07 25.65
N VAL A 678 -5.47 -3.81 25.42
CA VAL A 678 -4.60 -2.64 25.39
C VAL A 678 -3.90 -2.50 26.74
N THR A 679 -4.53 -2.97 27.82
CA THR A 679 -3.90 -2.99 29.14
C THR A 679 -2.77 -4.01 29.18
N LEU A 680 -2.94 -5.22 28.63
CA LEU A 680 -1.88 -6.20 28.43
C LEU A 680 -0.78 -5.67 27.50
N ILE A 681 -1.12 -5.07 26.36
CA ILE A 681 -0.16 -4.49 25.41
C ILE A 681 0.65 -3.39 26.11
N LEU A 682 0.00 -2.46 26.82
CA LEU A 682 0.65 -1.41 27.59
C LEU A 682 1.46 -1.96 28.76
N ASN A 683 1.04 -3.05 29.40
CA ASN A 683 1.79 -3.70 30.47
C ASN A 683 3.01 -4.47 29.95
N GLN A 684 2.90 -5.12 28.79
CA GLN A 684 4.02 -5.75 28.08
C GLN A 684 5.02 -4.70 27.60
N LEU A 685 4.54 -3.58 27.05
CA LEU A 685 5.34 -2.39 26.71
C LEU A 685 6.11 -1.87 27.93
N LYS A 686 5.42 -1.65 29.05
CA LYS A 686 6.02 -1.19 30.31
C LYS A 686 7.02 -2.21 30.88
N GLY A 687 6.68 -3.49 30.87
CA GLY A 687 7.55 -4.58 31.32
C GLY A 687 8.81 -4.73 30.48
N ALA A 688 8.73 -4.41 29.19
CA ALA A 688 9.85 -4.37 28.26
C ALA A 688 10.61 -3.02 28.23
N GLY A 689 10.22 -2.04 29.06
CA GLY A 689 10.83 -0.71 29.10
C GLY A 689 10.59 0.15 27.85
N ARG A 690 9.55 -0.15 27.06
CA ARG A 690 9.22 0.50 25.79
C ARG A 690 8.16 1.60 25.97
N SER A 691 8.24 2.65 25.14
CA SER A 691 7.34 3.81 25.24
C SER A 691 5.89 3.44 24.84
N PRO A 692 4.87 3.94 25.55
CA PRO A 692 3.46 3.73 25.19
C PRO A 692 2.99 4.57 23.99
N TYR A 693 3.81 5.47 23.46
CA TYR A 693 3.52 6.29 22.26
C TYR A 693 3.77 5.52 20.93
N ALA A 694 3.99 4.20 21.00
CA ALA A 694 4.46 3.39 19.88
C ALA A 694 3.38 3.15 18.84
N SER A 695 3.81 3.09 17.57
CA SER A 695 3.10 2.24 16.64
C SER A 695 3.31 0.78 17.07
N VAL A 696 2.25 -0.01 17.11
CA VAL A 696 2.32 -1.42 17.49
C VAL A 696 1.99 -2.24 16.26
N LEU A 697 2.93 -3.10 15.87
CA LEU A 697 2.70 -4.12 14.87
C LEU A 697 2.26 -5.40 15.56
N MET A 698 1.12 -5.92 15.15
CA MET A 698 0.71 -7.27 15.52
C MET A 698 0.53 -8.06 14.26
N TYR A 699 0.82 -9.35 14.32
CA TYR A 699 0.51 -10.24 13.22
C TYR A 699 -0.92 -10.73 13.38
N VAL A 700 -1.62 -10.81 12.26
CA VAL A 700 -3.02 -11.23 12.20
C VAL A 700 -3.02 -12.63 11.60
N SER A 701 -3.47 -13.61 12.38
CA SER A 701 -3.65 -14.97 11.93
C SER A 701 -4.91 -15.09 11.06
N THR A 702 -5.06 -16.21 10.36
CA THR A 702 -6.19 -16.44 9.44
C THR A 702 -7.54 -16.53 10.14
N ASP A 703 -7.58 -16.80 11.44
CA ASP A 703 -8.81 -16.85 12.26
C ASP A 703 -9.16 -15.50 12.91
N GLY A 704 -8.42 -14.44 12.56
CA GLY A 704 -8.61 -13.10 13.09
C GLY A 704 -8.15 -12.90 14.53
N THR A 705 -7.36 -13.84 15.06
CA THR A 705 -6.64 -13.63 16.33
C THR A 705 -5.34 -12.85 16.11
N LEU A 706 -4.85 -12.23 17.18
CA LEU A 706 -3.61 -11.47 17.16
C LEU A 706 -2.48 -12.32 17.73
N GLU A 707 -1.45 -12.53 16.92
CA GLU A 707 -0.23 -13.22 17.29
C GLU A 707 0.92 -12.22 17.38
N HIS A 708 1.86 -12.46 18.31
CA HIS A 708 3.14 -11.74 18.42
C HIS A 708 3.02 -10.20 18.38
N ILE A 709 2.95 -9.58 19.57
CA ILE A 709 2.90 -8.12 19.71
C ILE A 709 4.32 -7.55 19.55
N ASN A 710 4.61 -6.98 18.39
CA ASN A 710 5.82 -6.22 18.12
C ASN A 710 5.57 -4.73 18.32
N VAL A 711 6.44 -4.09 19.08
CA VAL A 711 6.37 -2.65 19.30
C VAL A 711 7.21 -2.00 18.22
N VAL A 712 6.56 -1.41 17.23
CA VAL A 712 7.23 -0.69 16.14
C VAL A 712 7.47 0.74 16.58
N PHE A 713 8.59 0.91 17.28
CA PHE A 713 9.32 2.17 17.19
C PHE A 713 10.60 1.93 16.43
N ARG A 714 10.77 2.67 15.34
CA ARG A 714 11.99 3.45 15.10
C ARG A 714 11.60 4.67 14.28
N SER A 715 11.32 5.80 14.94
CA SER A 715 11.70 7.05 14.28
C SER A 715 13.22 7.00 14.10
N GLN A 716 13.80 7.83 13.22
CA GLN A 716 15.26 7.91 13.03
C GLN A 716 16.05 8.12 14.35
N SER A 717 15.36 8.40 15.45
CA SER A 717 15.89 8.60 16.78
C SER A 717 15.94 7.33 17.65
N ASP A 718 16.27 6.18 17.10
CA ASP A 718 16.76 5.02 17.89
C ASP A 718 17.83 4.23 17.10
N VAL A 719 18.53 4.93 16.20
CA VAL A 719 19.73 4.40 15.52
C VAL A 719 20.91 4.64 16.45
N GLN A 720 21.45 3.56 16.99
CA GLN A 720 22.65 3.52 17.84
C GLN A 720 23.93 3.89 17.11
#